data_AF-A0A6G0HX92-F1
#
_entry.id   AF-A0A6G0HX92-F1
#
_cell.length_a   1.000
_cell.length_b   1.000
_cell.length_c   1.000
_cell.angle_alpha   90.00
_cell.angle_beta   90.00
_cell.angle_gamma   90.00
#
_symmetry.space_group_name_H-M   'P 1'
#
loop_
_entity.id
_entity.type
_entity.pdbx_description
1 polymer ?
#
loop_
_entity_poly.entity_id
_entity_poly.type
_entity_poly.pdbx_seq_one_letter_code
_entity_poly.pdbx_strand_id
1 'polypeptide(L)'
;MGNLQQRNLHYLAMVSFPKPSISMNPVGDVTWGQDVSITCSISTQHSGGTFILQKTSGSFRKTQTSSTNSATFSIPQVDFNNEGLYQCQYEKSSSSRNFMSPQSDSVRLSITVSLPKPSIFMNPVGEVTWGQDVSITCSISTQHLGGTFILQKTSGSFRKTQTSSTNSATFSIPQVDFNNEGLYQCQYEKSSSSRNFMSPQSDSVRLSITVSLPKPSIFMNPVGEVTWGQDVSITCSISTQALGGIFILQKTSGSFKKTQTSSTNSATFSIPQVDFNNEGLYQCQYEKSSSSRNFMSPQSDSVRLSLTVRLPKPSISMNPVGEVTWGQDVSITCSISTQALGGTFILQKTSGSFRKTQTSSTNSATFRMLQVNFNIEGLYQCQYETQVSSRDFSSAVSDSVRLSVTVSLPKPSISMNPVGEVTWGQDVSITCSISTQALGGIFILQKTSGSFRKTQTSSTNSATFSIPQVDFNNEGLYQCQYEKSSSSRNFMSPQSDSVRLSLTVSLLKPTISMNPVGEVTWGQDVSITCSISTQHLGGTFILQKTSGSFRKTQTSSTNSATFRMLQINFDIEGLYQCQYETQVSSRDFSSPVSDSVRLSVTVSLPKPSISMNPVGEVTWGQDVSITCSISAHVLGGTFILQKTSGSFRKTQTSSTNYATFSIPEVDFNNEGLYQCQYEKSSSSRNFTSPLSDSVRLSVTVSLLKPTISMNPVVRLPKPSISMNPVGEVTWGQDVSITCSISTQVLGGTFILQKTSGSFRKTQALSNNSAIFSIPQVDFNNEGLYQCHYEKSHSSQYYSAPLSDPVRFSLTVSFPKPSISLNSVGEVIRVQDTKILCSISTQVVGGTFVLQNTLGSFRKIKKSSTSSATLHIPQVTFDNEGSYQCQYEKSSSSQSYNTVQSDSVRLSGTAHSK
;
A
#
# COMPACT_ATOMS: atom_id res chain seq x y z
N MET A 1 -13.62 -100.37 182.34
CA MET A 1 -14.17 -101.72 182.61
C MET A 1 -14.05 -102.50 181.31
N GLY A 2 -13.41 -103.67 181.29
CA GLY A 2 -13.16 -104.45 180.07
C GLY A 2 -11.76 -104.28 179.45
N ASN A 3 -11.17 -105.41 179.04
CA ASN A 3 -9.97 -105.57 178.19
C ASN A 3 -10.43 -105.69 176.70
N LEU A 4 -9.63 -105.83 175.63
CA LEU A 4 -8.34 -106.54 175.41
C LEU A 4 -7.44 -105.90 174.32
N GLN A 5 -6.22 -106.44 174.26
CA GLN A 5 -5.19 -106.45 173.18
C GLN A 5 -5.74 -106.91 171.80
N GLN A 6 -5.10 -106.78 170.62
CA GLN A 6 -3.80 -106.28 170.11
C GLN A 6 -4.00 -105.97 168.57
N ARG A 7 -3.07 -105.58 167.67
CA ARG A 7 -1.58 -105.48 167.66
C ARG A 7 -1.09 -104.23 166.88
N ASN A 8 -0.14 -104.36 165.93
CA ASN A 8 0.48 -103.27 165.15
C ASN A 8 1.06 -103.75 163.80
N LEU A 9 1.16 -102.86 162.81
CA LEU A 9 2.11 -102.91 161.67
C LEU A 9 2.25 -101.50 161.04
N HIS A 10 3.41 -101.19 160.46
CA HIS A 10 3.85 -99.81 160.15
C HIS A 10 4.27 -99.65 158.68
N TYR A 11 4.03 -98.48 158.07
CA TYR A 11 4.78 -98.02 156.89
C TYR A 11 4.88 -96.48 156.82
N LEU A 12 5.74 -95.96 155.93
CA LEU A 12 6.09 -94.54 155.80
C LEU A 12 5.37 -93.85 154.62
N ALA A 13 5.32 -92.52 154.64
CA ALA A 13 4.80 -91.68 153.54
C ALA A 13 5.76 -90.51 153.22
N MET A 14 5.84 -90.11 151.95
CA MET A 14 6.60 -88.94 151.47
C MET A 14 5.66 -87.87 150.89
N VAL A 15 6.10 -86.61 150.86
CA VAL A 15 5.35 -85.48 150.28
C VAL A 15 5.82 -85.22 148.84
N SER A 16 4.88 -84.88 147.95
CA SER A 16 5.12 -84.57 146.54
C SER A 16 4.20 -83.42 146.08
N PHE A 17 4.67 -82.60 145.12
CA PHE A 17 3.93 -81.43 144.61
C PHE A 17 3.34 -81.70 143.21
N PRO A 18 2.08 -81.29 142.94
CA PRO A 18 1.47 -81.41 141.61
C PRO A 18 2.11 -80.48 140.57
N LYS A 19 1.95 -80.79 139.28
CA LYS A 19 2.40 -79.93 138.18
C LYS A 19 1.61 -78.60 138.13
N PRO A 20 2.24 -77.48 137.75
CA PRO A 20 1.53 -76.21 137.56
C PRO A 20 0.69 -76.22 136.27
N SER A 21 -0.39 -75.45 136.28
CA SER A 21 -1.15 -75.05 135.09
C SER A 21 -0.51 -73.82 134.43
N ILE A 22 -0.69 -73.72 133.11
CA ILE A 22 -0.18 -72.63 132.27
C ILE A 22 -1.32 -72.09 131.40
N SER A 23 -1.33 -70.78 131.15
CA SER A 23 -2.22 -70.13 130.18
C SER A 23 -1.51 -68.97 129.47
N MET A 24 -2.03 -68.59 128.31
CA MET A 24 -1.55 -67.45 127.52
C MET A 24 -2.71 -66.48 127.29
N ASN A 25 -2.42 -65.18 127.24
CA ASN A 25 -3.37 -64.13 126.89
C ASN A 25 -2.67 -63.10 125.98
N PRO A 26 -3.18 -62.83 124.76
CA PRO A 26 -4.37 -63.44 124.15
C PRO A 26 -4.20 -64.95 123.82
N VAL A 27 -5.32 -65.64 123.58
CA VAL A 27 -5.33 -67.05 123.13
C VAL A 27 -5.54 -67.09 121.61
N GLY A 28 -4.60 -67.68 120.88
CA GLY A 28 -4.69 -67.85 119.42
C GLY A 28 -3.41 -67.38 118.71
N ASP A 29 -3.54 -67.04 117.43
CA ASP A 29 -2.45 -66.40 116.68
C ASP A 29 -2.28 -64.94 117.13
N VAL A 30 -1.04 -64.55 117.41
CA VAL A 30 -0.66 -63.21 117.85
C VAL A 30 -0.14 -62.42 116.65
N THR A 31 -0.37 -61.12 116.56
CA THR A 31 0.21 -60.30 115.48
C THR A 31 1.61 -59.80 115.83
N TRP A 32 2.47 -59.63 114.83
CA TRP A 32 3.83 -59.12 115.02
C TRP A 32 3.82 -57.72 115.64
N GLY A 33 4.55 -57.52 116.75
CA GLY A 33 4.53 -56.27 117.53
C GLY A 33 3.35 -56.15 118.50
N GLN A 34 2.60 -57.22 118.77
CA GLN A 34 1.60 -57.27 119.84
C GLN A 34 2.25 -57.70 121.18
N ASP A 35 1.66 -57.31 122.30
CA ASP A 35 2.12 -57.71 123.64
C ASP A 35 1.43 -59.02 124.08
N VAL A 36 2.20 -59.95 124.66
CA VAL A 36 1.71 -61.25 125.15
C VAL A 36 1.98 -61.42 126.64
N SER A 37 1.07 -62.09 127.34
CA SER A 37 1.23 -62.48 128.74
C SER A 37 1.05 -64.00 128.89
N ILE A 38 1.93 -64.64 129.66
CA ILE A 38 1.87 -66.09 129.97
C ILE A 38 1.79 -66.24 131.49
N THR A 39 0.78 -66.94 131.99
CA THR A 39 0.54 -67.10 133.43
C THR A 39 0.75 -68.55 133.87
N CYS A 40 1.59 -68.74 134.87
CA CYS A 40 1.78 -70.00 135.60
C CYS A 40 0.92 -70.00 136.87
N SER A 41 0.35 -71.14 137.26
CA SER A 41 -0.51 -71.27 138.46
C SER A 41 -0.43 -72.65 139.12
N ILE A 42 -0.71 -72.72 140.42
CA ILE A 42 -0.73 -73.94 141.25
C ILE A 42 -1.97 -73.97 142.17
N SER A 43 -2.19 -75.12 142.83
CA SER A 43 -3.21 -75.25 143.89
C SER A 43 -2.95 -74.31 145.08
N THR A 44 -4.01 -73.76 145.65
CA THR A 44 -3.97 -72.73 146.70
C THR A 44 -3.34 -73.19 148.01
N GLN A 45 -3.34 -74.49 148.31
CA GLN A 45 -2.74 -75.05 149.53
C GLN A 45 -1.21 -74.94 149.59
N HIS A 46 -0.56 -74.43 148.53
CA HIS A 46 0.89 -74.33 148.41
C HIS A 46 1.39 -72.93 148.03
N SER A 47 0.58 -71.88 148.19
CA SER A 47 0.93 -70.48 147.86
C SER A 47 2.29 -70.00 148.40
N GLY A 48 2.96 -69.11 147.64
CA GLY A 48 4.28 -68.56 147.96
C GLY A 48 5.44 -69.40 147.45
N GLY A 49 6.11 -69.00 146.37
CA GLY A 49 7.29 -69.69 145.82
C GLY A 49 7.77 -69.09 144.48
N THR A 50 8.69 -69.76 143.81
CA THR A 50 9.27 -69.28 142.53
C THR A 50 8.69 -70.04 141.35
N PHE A 51 8.13 -69.29 140.40
CA PHE A 51 7.68 -69.80 139.11
C PHE A 51 8.78 -69.58 138.06
N ILE A 52 8.93 -70.55 137.17
CA ILE A 52 9.96 -70.61 136.14
C ILE A 52 9.26 -70.82 134.81
N LEU A 53 9.23 -69.81 133.95
CA LEU A 53 8.72 -69.93 132.58
C LEU A 53 9.91 -70.16 131.64
N GLN A 54 9.89 -71.26 130.89
CA GLN A 54 10.94 -71.62 129.94
C GLN A 54 10.35 -71.96 128.57
N LYS A 55 11.11 -71.70 127.51
CA LYS A 55 10.77 -72.13 126.15
C LYS A 55 11.35 -73.52 125.92
N THR A 56 10.57 -74.44 125.35
CA THR A 56 11.00 -75.85 125.15
C THR A 56 12.11 -75.99 124.10
N SER A 57 12.39 -74.94 123.33
CA SER A 57 13.54 -74.82 122.42
C SER A 57 14.24 -73.46 122.57
N GLY A 58 15.58 -73.48 122.53
CA GLY A 58 16.41 -72.30 122.79
C GLY A 58 16.69 -72.06 124.28
N SER A 59 17.28 -70.91 124.60
CA SER A 59 17.77 -70.55 125.95
C SER A 59 16.81 -69.69 126.77
N PHE A 60 15.59 -69.40 126.27
CA PHE A 60 14.66 -68.51 126.96
C PHE A 60 14.17 -69.13 128.27
N ARG A 61 14.49 -68.48 129.39
CA ARG A 61 14.03 -68.81 130.74
C ARG A 61 13.87 -67.53 131.56
N LYS A 62 12.65 -67.25 132.04
CA LYS A 62 12.36 -66.20 133.04
C LYS A 62 11.97 -66.86 134.37
N THR A 63 12.33 -66.23 135.47
CA THR A 63 11.91 -66.63 136.82
C THR A 63 11.18 -65.49 137.50
N GLN A 64 10.12 -65.79 138.24
CA GLN A 64 9.33 -64.81 138.98
C GLN A 64 8.84 -65.45 140.29
N THR A 65 9.32 -64.90 141.41
CA THR A 65 8.84 -65.29 142.74
C THR A 65 7.53 -64.56 143.04
N SER A 66 6.54 -65.29 143.54
CA SER A 66 5.22 -64.76 143.88
C SER A 66 4.78 -65.26 145.25
N SER A 67 4.12 -64.40 146.03
CA SER A 67 3.49 -64.76 147.31
C SER A 67 2.14 -65.46 147.13
N THR A 68 1.53 -65.39 145.94
CA THR A 68 0.24 -66.02 145.64
C THR A 68 0.45 -67.47 145.13
N ASN A 69 -0.59 -68.06 144.55
CA ASN A 69 -0.54 -69.33 143.83
C ASN A 69 -0.35 -69.15 142.30
N SER A 70 0.06 -67.97 141.82
CA SER A 70 0.30 -67.71 140.39
C SER A 70 1.37 -66.65 140.12
N ALA A 71 1.86 -66.61 138.89
CA ALA A 71 2.85 -65.64 138.39
C ALA A 71 2.62 -65.39 136.88
N THR A 72 2.72 -64.14 136.44
CA THR A 72 2.43 -63.71 135.06
C THR A 72 3.64 -63.02 134.43
N PHE A 73 4.09 -63.61 133.32
CA PHE A 73 5.27 -63.21 132.57
C PHE A 73 4.85 -62.46 131.30
N SER A 74 5.10 -61.14 131.26
CA SER A 74 4.89 -60.35 130.04
C SER A 74 6.06 -60.50 129.06
N ILE A 75 5.71 -60.53 127.77
CA ILE A 75 6.59 -60.48 126.61
C ILE A 75 6.01 -59.38 125.69
N PRO A 76 6.43 -58.11 125.86
CA PRO A 76 5.95 -57.02 125.02
C PRO A 76 6.57 -57.09 123.63
N GLN A 77 5.87 -56.55 122.63
CA GLN A 77 6.32 -56.38 121.25
C GLN A 77 6.86 -57.66 120.61
N VAL A 78 6.06 -58.73 120.60
CA VAL A 78 6.55 -60.06 120.21
C VAL A 78 7.07 -60.10 118.78
N ASP A 79 8.23 -60.74 118.60
CA ASP A 79 8.88 -60.97 117.31
C ASP A 79 8.93 -62.48 116.96
N PHE A 80 9.31 -62.81 115.73
CA PHE A 80 9.40 -64.22 115.30
C PHE A 80 10.41 -65.06 116.10
N ASN A 81 11.34 -64.45 116.85
CA ASN A 81 12.23 -65.18 117.77
C ASN A 81 11.48 -65.64 119.03
N ASN A 82 10.35 -65.00 119.37
CA ASN A 82 9.44 -65.46 120.41
C ASN A 82 8.56 -66.65 119.98
N GLU A 83 8.35 -66.91 118.68
CA GLU A 83 7.51 -68.03 118.19
C GLU A 83 7.98 -69.40 118.74
N GLY A 84 7.10 -70.18 119.38
CA GLY A 84 7.43 -71.52 119.90
C GLY A 84 6.61 -72.00 121.10
N LEU A 85 7.06 -73.11 121.72
CA LEU A 85 6.40 -73.75 122.87
C LEU A 85 7.00 -73.28 124.21
N TYR A 86 6.13 -73.03 125.19
CA TYR A 86 6.47 -72.53 126.52
C TYR A 86 5.87 -73.40 127.63
N GLN A 87 6.62 -73.58 128.73
CA GLN A 87 6.27 -74.42 129.88
C GLN A 87 6.61 -73.71 131.21
N CYS A 88 5.82 -73.97 132.23
CA CYS A 88 6.02 -73.54 133.60
C CYS A 88 6.62 -74.66 134.46
N GLN A 89 7.47 -74.29 135.42
CA GLN A 89 7.86 -75.13 136.56
C GLN A 89 7.76 -74.29 137.85
N TYR A 90 7.55 -74.94 138.99
CA TYR A 90 7.43 -74.28 140.29
C TYR A 90 8.44 -74.84 141.30
N GLU A 91 9.03 -73.96 142.10
CA GLU A 91 10.02 -74.24 143.14
C GLU A 91 9.57 -73.69 144.49
N LYS A 92 9.68 -74.49 145.55
CA LYS A 92 9.42 -74.07 146.93
C LYS A 92 10.45 -74.66 147.89
N SER A 93 11.13 -73.79 148.65
CA SER A 93 12.02 -74.18 149.75
C SER A 93 11.24 -74.41 151.04
N SER A 94 11.53 -75.50 151.76
CA SER A 94 11.03 -75.75 153.11
C SER A 94 12.06 -76.53 153.92
N SER A 95 12.27 -76.14 155.19
CA SER A 95 13.16 -76.79 156.17
C SER A 95 14.46 -77.37 155.55
N SER A 96 15.25 -76.49 154.90
CA SER A 96 16.54 -76.80 154.27
C SER A 96 16.53 -77.83 153.12
N ARG A 97 15.39 -78.04 152.44
CA ARG A 97 15.33 -78.66 151.10
C ARG A 97 14.50 -77.83 150.13
N ASN A 98 14.93 -77.78 148.87
CA ASN A 98 14.11 -77.25 147.77
C ASN A 98 13.30 -78.39 147.14
N PHE A 99 12.03 -78.14 146.88
CA PHE A 99 11.12 -79.04 146.20
C PHE A 99 10.72 -78.44 144.85
N MET A 100 10.90 -79.22 143.79
CA MET A 100 10.54 -78.86 142.42
C MET A 100 9.26 -79.59 142.01
N SER A 101 8.35 -78.89 141.33
CA SER A 101 7.25 -79.54 140.62
C SER A 101 7.75 -80.24 139.35
N PRO A 102 6.97 -81.19 138.77
CA PRO A 102 7.04 -81.48 137.35
C PRO A 102 6.78 -80.22 136.51
N GLN A 103 7.15 -80.24 135.23
CA GLN A 103 6.83 -79.16 134.30
C GLN A 103 5.33 -79.20 133.92
N SER A 104 4.77 -78.06 133.53
CA SER A 104 3.41 -77.97 132.98
C SER A 104 3.32 -78.59 131.60
N ASP A 105 2.08 -78.70 131.11
CA ASP A 105 1.81 -78.83 129.68
C ASP A 105 2.34 -77.60 128.91
N SER A 106 2.42 -77.65 127.59
CA SER A 106 3.02 -76.57 126.78
C SER A 106 1.97 -75.68 126.12
N VAL A 107 2.15 -74.36 126.16
CA VAL A 107 1.40 -73.41 125.31
C VAL A 107 2.25 -72.99 124.11
N ARG A 108 1.63 -72.84 122.93
CA ARG A 108 2.31 -72.35 121.71
C ARG A 108 2.03 -70.87 121.52
N LEU A 109 3.09 -70.07 121.39
CA LEU A 109 3.04 -68.74 120.81
C LEU A 109 3.27 -68.86 119.30
N SER A 110 2.22 -68.62 118.51
CA SER A 110 2.28 -68.47 117.05
C SER A 110 2.18 -66.99 116.70
N ILE A 111 2.98 -66.52 115.74
CA ILE A 111 3.05 -65.10 115.37
C ILE A 111 2.77 -64.93 113.87
N THR A 112 1.93 -63.95 113.54
CA THR A 112 1.41 -63.69 112.20
C THR A 112 1.62 -62.23 111.79
N VAL A 113 1.60 -61.97 110.49
CA VAL A 113 1.69 -60.62 109.92
C VAL A 113 0.54 -60.43 108.93
N SER A 114 -0.19 -59.33 109.08
CA SER A 114 -1.23 -58.90 108.15
C SER A 114 -0.82 -57.58 107.52
N LEU A 115 -0.79 -57.52 106.19
CA LEU A 115 -0.45 -56.31 105.43
C LEU A 115 -1.69 -55.78 104.71
N PRO A 116 -2.04 -54.49 104.87
CA PRO A 116 -3.22 -53.93 104.22
C PRO A 116 -3.05 -53.85 102.70
N LYS A 117 -4.17 -53.85 101.98
CA LYS A 117 -4.22 -53.61 100.53
C LYS A 117 -3.66 -52.21 100.21
N PRO A 118 -2.67 -52.08 99.30
CA PRO A 118 -2.14 -50.78 98.90
C PRO A 118 -3.16 -50.02 98.03
N SER A 119 -3.14 -48.70 98.11
CA SER A 119 -3.82 -47.81 97.18
C SER A 119 -2.94 -47.51 95.96
N ILE A 120 -3.58 -47.17 94.85
CA ILE A 120 -2.95 -46.86 93.57
C ILE A 120 -3.51 -45.55 93.02
N PHE A 121 -2.67 -44.76 92.37
CA PHE A 121 -3.04 -43.51 91.72
C PHE A 121 -2.27 -43.38 90.39
N MET A 122 -2.87 -42.73 89.39
CA MET A 122 -2.26 -42.48 88.08
C MET A 122 -2.33 -40.98 87.77
N ASN A 123 -1.24 -40.42 87.27
CA ASN A 123 -1.16 -39.02 86.85
C ASN A 123 -0.50 -38.92 85.47
N PRO A 124 -1.16 -38.28 84.48
CA PRO A 124 -2.49 -37.66 84.56
C PRO A 124 -3.64 -38.68 84.73
N VAL A 125 -4.80 -38.21 85.20
CA VAL A 125 -6.04 -39.01 85.30
C VAL A 125 -6.88 -38.78 84.05
N GLY A 126 -7.28 -39.87 83.37
CA GLY A 126 -8.15 -39.81 82.19
C GLY A 126 -7.52 -40.46 80.95
N GLU A 127 -7.81 -39.90 79.78
CA GLU A 127 -7.10 -40.27 78.55
C GLU A 127 -5.70 -39.66 78.51
N VAL A 128 -4.74 -40.42 78.01
CA VAL A 128 -3.34 -40.02 77.87
C VAL A 128 -3.01 -39.95 76.38
N THR A 129 -2.29 -38.91 75.92
CA THR A 129 -1.89 -38.85 74.51
C THR A 129 -0.67 -39.74 74.23
N TRP A 130 -0.60 -40.33 73.03
CA TRP A 130 0.56 -41.10 72.60
C TRP A 130 1.84 -40.25 72.68
N GLY A 131 2.91 -40.80 73.26
CA GLY A 131 4.16 -40.07 73.52
C GLY A 131 4.12 -39.13 74.74
N GLN A 132 3.06 -39.14 75.54
CA GLN A 132 3.04 -38.44 76.84
C GLN A 132 3.73 -39.29 77.92
N ASP A 133 4.27 -38.65 78.95
CA ASP A 133 4.85 -39.33 80.11
C ASP A 133 3.77 -39.58 81.18
N VAL A 134 3.71 -40.81 81.71
CA VAL A 134 2.75 -41.22 82.76
C VAL A 134 3.49 -41.58 84.05
N SER A 135 2.87 -41.27 85.18
CA SER A 135 3.33 -41.66 86.51
C SER A 135 2.24 -42.44 87.25
N ILE A 136 2.59 -43.60 87.81
CA ILE A 136 1.69 -44.40 88.66
C ILE A 136 2.30 -44.50 90.05
N THR A 137 1.55 -44.09 91.08
CA THR A 137 1.99 -44.09 92.48
C THR A 137 1.27 -45.18 93.26
N CYS A 138 2.03 -46.04 93.91
CA CYS A 138 1.54 -47.02 94.89
C CYS A 138 1.76 -46.48 96.31
N SER A 139 0.79 -46.65 97.20
CA SER A 139 0.88 -46.23 98.62
C SER A 139 0.29 -47.28 99.54
N ILE A 140 0.75 -47.39 100.79
CA ILE A 140 0.23 -48.36 101.79
C ILE A 140 0.12 -47.75 103.19
N SER A 141 -0.90 -48.15 103.95
CA SER A 141 -1.19 -47.69 105.31
C SER A 141 -0.69 -48.68 106.37
N THR A 142 0.62 -48.98 106.38
CA THR A 142 1.23 -49.88 107.38
C THR A 142 2.30 -49.19 108.22
N GLN A 143 2.41 -49.59 109.49
CA GLN A 143 3.53 -49.26 110.38
C GLN A 143 4.85 -49.94 109.98
N HIS A 144 4.80 -50.95 109.10
CA HIS A 144 5.95 -51.77 108.70
C HIS A 144 6.59 -51.25 107.38
N LEU A 145 7.14 -50.04 107.45
CA LEU A 145 7.79 -49.32 106.34
C LEU A 145 9.08 -49.99 105.84
N GLY A 146 9.65 -49.51 104.73
CA GLY A 146 10.91 -50.03 104.18
C GLY A 146 10.74 -51.33 103.41
N GLY A 147 9.86 -51.35 102.41
CA GLY A 147 9.52 -52.54 101.62
C GLY A 147 9.54 -52.28 100.11
N THR A 148 9.23 -53.31 99.33
CA THR A 148 9.25 -53.26 97.87
C THR A 148 7.83 -53.16 97.32
N PHE A 149 7.56 -52.07 96.59
CA PHE A 149 6.36 -51.94 95.79
C PHE A 149 6.58 -52.65 94.44
N ILE A 150 5.54 -53.34 93.98
CA ILE A 150 5.50 -54.09 92.73
C ILE A 150 4.33 -53.51 91.94
N LEU A 151 4.63 -52.78 90.86
CA LEU A 151 3.63 -52.39 89.87
C LEU A 151 3.60 -53.45 88.77
N GLN A 152 2.43 -54.01 88.49
CA GLN A 152 2.25 -55.02 87.45
C GLN A 152 1.01 -54.73 86.61
N LYS A 153 1.05 -55.12 85.34
CA LYS A 153 -0.09 -55.04 84.42
C LYS A 153 -0.89 -56.35 84.52
N THR A 154 -2.22 -56.27 84.63
CA THR A 154 -3.09 -57.44 84.79
C THR A 154 -3.08 -58.37 83.56
N SER A 155 -2.56 -57.89 82.41
CA SER A 155 -2.34 -58.68 81.19
C SER A 155 -0.95 -58.40 80.58
N GLY A 156 -0.31 -59.46 80.10
CA GLY A 156 1.06 -59.41 79.56
C GLY A 156 2.14 -59.58 80.64
N SER A 157 3.39 -59.22 80.28
CA SER A 157 4.59 -59.45 81.10
C SER A 157 5.09 -58.22 81.87
N PHE A 158 4.41 -57.07 81.79
CA PHE A 158 4.88 -55.84 82.42
C PHE A 158 4.83 -55.96 83.96
N ARG A 159 6.00 -55.94 84.58
CA ARG A 159 6.20 -55.88 86.03
C ARG A 159 7.42 -55.01 86.33
N LYS A 160 7.26 -54.00 87.19
CA LYS A 160 8.30 -53.06 87.61
C LYS A 160 8.31 -52.99 89.14
N THR A 161 9.48 -53.08 89.76
CA THR A 161 9.62 -53.06 91.23
C THR A 161 10.39 -51.83 91.68
N GLN A 162 10.06 -51.33 92.88
CA GLN A 162 10.73 -50.19 93.49
C GLN A 162 10.68 -50.33 95.01
N THR A 163 11.84 -50.49 95.62
CA THR A 163 11.98 -50.46 97.08
C THR A 163 11.94 -49.02 97.57
N SER A 164 11.19 -48.77 98.63
CA SER A 164 11.05 -47.44 99.25
C SER A 164 11.18 -47.54 100.75
N SER A 165 11.86 -46.55 101.35
CA SER A 165 11.93 -46.36 102.80
C SER A 165 10.63 -45.77 103.38
N THR A 166 9.80 -45.14 102.54
CA THR A 166 8.55 -44.51 102.94
C THR A 166 7.36 -45.48 102.78
N ASN A 167 6.15 -44.95 102.92
CA ASN A 167 4.89 -45.66 102.70
C ASN A 167 4.39 -45.61 101.24
N SER A 168 5.20 -45.14 100.29
CA SER A 168 4.82 -45.03 98.87
C SER A 168 5.99 -45.15 97.89
N ALA A 169 5.68 -45.39 96.62
CA ALA A 169 6.62 -45.44 95.50
C ALA A 169 5.97 -44.99 94.18
N THR A 170 6.72 -44.30 93.31
CA THR A 170 6.22 -43.71 92.07
C THR A 170 6.95 -44.24 90.85
N PHE A 171 6.21 -44.92 89.99
CA PHE A 171 6.67 -45.57 88.78
C PHE A 171 6.41 -44.68 87.55
N SER A 172 7.45 -44.02 87.05
CA SER A 172 7.39 -43.32 85.76
C SER A 172 7.41 -44.31 84.59
N ILE A 173 6.59 -44.04 83.57
CA ILE A 173 6.54 -44.69 82.26
C ILE A 173 6.59 -43.54 81.23
N PRO A 174 7.79 -43.15 80.75
CA PRO A 174 7.93 -42.08 79.77
C PRO A 174 7.50 -42.55 78.37
N GLN A 175 7.06 -41.61 77.54
CA GLN A 175 6.76 -41.79 76.12
C GLN A 175 5.80 -42.97 75.83
N VAL A 176 4.61 -42.95 76.42
CA VAL A 176 3.70 -44.12 76.38
C VAL A 176 3.21 -44.46 74.97
N ASP A 177 3.17 -45.75 74.67
CA ASP A 177 2.70 -46.34 73.42
C ASP A 177 1.51 -47.30 73.64
N PHE A 178 0.94 -47.82 72.54
CA PHE A 178 -0.21 -48.73 72.63
C PHE A 178 0.09 -50.07 73.35
N ASN A 179 1.36 -50.46 73.52
CA ASN A 179 1.73 -51.63 74.32
C ASN A 179 1.58 -51.36 75.83
N ASN A 180 1.56 -50.08 76.24
CA ASN A 180 1.26 -49.66 77.60
C ASN A 180 -0.25 -49.64 77.93
N GLU A 181 -1.17 -49.70 76.96
CA GLU A 181 -2.61 -49.71 77.25
C GLU A 181 -3.02 -50.93 78.11
N GLY A 182 -3.73 -50.72 79.22
CA GLY A 182 -4.28 -51.81 80.04
C GLY A 182 -4.57 -51.44 81.49
N LEU A 183 -4.81 -52.49 82.29
CA LEU A 183 -5.04 -52.39 83.73
C LEU A 183 -3.75 -52.61 84.51
N TYR A 184 -3.49 -51.77 85.51
CA TYR A 184 -2.30 -51.76 86.35
C TYR A 184 -2.66 -51.87 87.83
N GLN A 185 -1.91 -52.68 88.58
CA GLN A 185 -2.12 -52.96 90.00
C GLN A 185 -0.81 -52.93 90.78
N CYS A 186 -0.88 -52.48 92.03
CA CYS A 186 0.20 -52.44 93.00
C CYS A 186 0.13 -53.65 93.95
N GLN A 187 1.28 -54.15 94.39
CA GLN A 187 1.42 -55.04 95.55
C GLN A 187 2.62 -54.59 96.39
N TYR A 188 2.60 -54.82 97.70
CA TYR A 188 3.69 -54.50 98.62
C TYR A 188 4.29 -55.78 99.20
N GLU A 189 5.62 -55.87 99.19
CA GLU A 189 6.42 -56.95 99.75
C GLU A 189 7.27 -56.42 100.90
N LYS A 190 7.24 -57.11 102.05
CA LYS A 190 8.13 -56.84 103.18
C LYS A 190 8.80 -58.13 103.63
N SER A 191 10.12 -58.16 103.66
CA SER A 191 10.90 -59.26 104.25
C SER A 191 11.20 -58.99 105.72
N SER A 192 11.15 -60.05 106.55
CA SER A 192 11.60 -60.04 107.95
C SER A 192 11.93 -61.46 108.40
N SER A 193 13.02 -61.65 109.16
CA SER A 193 13.47 -62.97 109.66
C SER A 193 13.46 -64.09 108.59
N SER A 194 13.96 -63.78 107.40
CA SER A 194 13.99 -64.69 106.23
C SER A 194 12.62 -65.22 105.74
N ARG A 195 11.51 -64.59 106.14
CA ARG A 195 10.17 -64.78 105.58
C ARG A 195 9.78 -63.53 104.78
N ASN A 196 9.14 -63.69 103.62
CA ASN A 196 8.57 -62.59 102.84
C ASN A 196 7.05 -62.53 103.06
N PHE A 197 6.55 -61.34 103.34
CA PHE A 197 5.13 -61.06 103.58
C PHE A 197 4.60 -60.18 102.44
N MET A 198 3.50 -60.62 101.83
CA MET A 198 2.86 -59.96 100.69
C MET A 198 1.54 -59.33 101.10
N SER A 199 1.27 -58.11 100.66
CA SER A 199 -0.09 -57.54 100.70
C SER A 199 -1.02 -58.24 99.71
N PRO A 200 -2.34 -58.11 99.86
CA PRO A 200 -3.26 -58.20 98.72
C PRO A 200 -2.87 -57.23 97.60
N GLN A 201 -3.30 -57.50 96.37
CA GLN A 201 -3.14 -56.56 95.25
C GLN A 201 -4.12 -55.38 95.38
N SER A 202 -3.72 -54.20 94.91
CA SER A 202 -4.59 -53.01 94.84
C SER A 202 -5.77 -53.22 93.88
N ASP A 203 -6.69 -52.25 93.91
CA ASP A 203 -7.60 -52.01 92.79
C ASP A 203 -6.80 -51.65 91.51
N SER A 204 -7.44 -51.69 90.36
CA SER A 204 -6.78 -51.46 89.07
C SER A 204 -7.00 -50.03 88.56
N VAL A 205 -5.93 -49.34 88.15
CA VAL A 205 -6.03 -48.14 87.30
C VAL A 205 -5.95 -48.55 85.83
N ARG A 206 -6.69 -47.85 84.95
CA ARG A 206 -6.67 -48.10 83.51
C ARG A 206 -5.90 -47.00 82.79
N LEU A 207 -4.80 -47.39 82.13
CA LEU A 207 -4.15 -46.55 81.12
C LEU A 207 -4.81 -46.83 79.77
N SER A 208 -5.47 -45.81 79.21
CA SER A 208 -6.02 -45.79 77.84
C SER A 208 -5.31 -44.67 77.08
N ILE A 209 -4.89 -44.94 75.84
CA ILE A 209 -4.03 -44.03 75.08
C ILE A 209 -4.73 -43.59 73.80
N THR A 210 -4.81 -42.28 73.58
CA THR A 210 -5.45 -41.68 72.41
C THR A 210 -4.45 -40.86 71.57
N VAL A 211 -4.80 -40.62 70.31
CA VAL A 211 -3.98 -39.87 69.36
C VAL A 211 -4.81 -38.69 68.87
N SER A 212 -4.42 -37.49 69.29
CA SER A 212 -5.02 -36.24 68.83
C SER A 212 -4.25 -35.72 67.62
N LEU A 213 -4.93 -35.62 66.48
CA LEU A 213 -4.36 -35.08 65.24
C LEU A 213 -4.94 -33.68 64.97
N PRO A 214 -4.12 -32.64 64.76
CA PRO A 214 -4.62 -31.30 64.47
C PRO A 214 -5.32 -31.25 63.11
N LYS A 215 -6.24 -30.30 62.97
CA LYS A 215 -6.92 -29.99 61.71
C LYS A 215 -5.90 -29.59 60.63
N PRO A 216 -5.88 -30.22 59.44
CA PRO A 216 -4.98 -29.81 58.36
C PRO A 216 -5.31 -28.40 57.85
N SER A 217 -4.28 -27.64 57.50
CA SER A 217 -4.40 -26.44 56.67
C SER A 217 -4.48 -26.83 55.20
N ILE A 218 -5.34 -26.13 54.45
CA ILE A 218 -5.51 -26.30 52.99
C ILE A 218 -5.13 -25.01 52.27
N PHE A 219 -4.50 -25.13 51.10
CA PHE A 219 -4.16 -24.02 50.22
C PHE A 219 -4.44 -24.42 48.76
N MET A 220 -4.80 -23.45 47.91
CA MET A 220 -5.06 -23.67 46.49
C MET A 220 -4.28 -22.65 45.66
N ASN A 221 -3.65 -23.12 44.58
CA ASN A 221 -2.87 -22.30 43.67
C ASN A 221 -3.25 -22.62 42.21
N PRO A 222 -3.67 -21.61 41.41
CA PRO A 222 -3.83 -20.20 41.79
C PRO A 222 -5.00 -19.94 42.77
N VAL A 223 -4.96 -18.80 43.46
CA VAL A 223 -6.03 -18.34 44.36
C VAL A 223 -7.03 -17.48 43.58
N GLY A 224 -8.33 -17.76 43.72
CA GLY A 224 -9.42 -16.97 43.13
C GLY A 224 -10.15 -17.71 42.00
N GLU A 225 -10.61 -16.97 40.98
CA GLU A 225 -11.16 -17.57 39.76
C GLU A 225 -10.06 -18.23 38.94
N VAL A 226 -10.30 -19.48 38.53
CA VAL A 226 -9.40 -20.25 37.68
C VAL A 226 -9.97 -20.30 36.25
N THR A 227 -9.13 -20.22 35.21
CA THR A 227 -9.65 -20.42 33.84
C THR A 227 -9.93 -21.89 33.55
N TRP A 228 -11.04 -22.18 32.87
CA TRP A 228 -11.34 -23.52 32.35
C TRP A 228 -10.16 -24.06 31.51
N GLY A 229 -9.78 -25.32 31.69
CA GLY A 229 -8.60 -25.92 31.04
C GLY A 229 -7.25 -25.50 31.64
N GLN A 230 -7.21 -24.80 32.77
CA GLN A 230 -5.98 -24.54 33.53
C GLN A 230 -5.64 -25.73 34.45
N ASP A 231 -4.37 -25.89 34.80
CA ASP A 231 -3.95 -26.84 35.83
C ASP A 231 -4.01 -26.19 37.22
N VAL A 232 -4.67 -26.85 38.17
CA VAL A 232 -4.80 -26.41 39.56
C VAL A 232 -3.98 -27.30 40.48
N SER A 233 -3.40 -26.71 41.53
CA SER A 233 -2.72 -27.41 42.61
C SER A 233 -3.38 -27.09 43.95
N ILE A 234 -3.77 -28.12 44.71
CA ILE A 234 -4.28 -27.97 46.08
C ILE A 234 -3.30 -28.64 47.04
N THR A 235 -2.77 -27.89 48.01
CA THR A 235 -1.81 -28.39 49.00
C THR A 235 -2.49 -28.56 50.35
N CYS A 236 -2.40 -29.77 50.90
CA CYS A 236 -2.76 -30.09 52.28
C CYS A 236 -1.49 -30.12 53.14
N SER A 237 -1.51 -29.51 54.33
CA SER A 237 -0.41 -29.54 55.29
C SER A 237 -0.92 -29.73 56.73
N ILE A 238 -0.15 -30.36 57.60
CA ILE A 238 -0.55 -30.63 59.00
C ILE A 238 0.60 -30.38 60.00
N SER A 239 0.30 -29.72 61.11
CA SER A 239 1.24 -29.34 62.17
C SER A 239 1.49 -30.46 63.20
N THR A 240 1.97 -31.63 62.76
CA THR A 240 2.29 -32.77 63.63
C THR A 240 3.80 -33.05 63.71
N GLN A 241 4.24 -33.70 64.80
CA GLN A 241 5.61 -34.24 64.90
C GLN A 241 5.74 -35.61 64.19
N ALA A 242 4.62 -36.31 63.95
CA ALA A 242 4.59 -37.64 63.35
C ALA A 242 4.71 -37.58 61.81
N LEU A 243 5.95 -37.49 61.31
CA LEU A 243 6.26 -37.41 59.88
C LEU A 243 5.61 -38.52 59.03
N GLY A 244 5.12 -38.11 57.87
CA GLY A 244 4.59 -38.95 56.79
C GLY A 244 3.24 -39.61 57.10
N GLY A 245 2.38 -39.73 56.08
CA GLY A 245 1.04 -40.30 56.21
C GLY A 245 0.27 -40.21 54.89
N ILE A 246 -1.03 -40.45 54.94
CA ILE A 246 -1.91 -40.35 53.78
C ILE A 246 -2.73 -39.07 53.90
N PHE A 247 -2.58 -38.19 52.92
CA PHE A 247 -3.49 -37.06 52.75
C PHE A 247 -4.65 -37.47 51.85
N ILE A 248 -5.84 -36.98 52.18
CA ILE A 248 -7.09 -37.23 51.47
C ILE A 248 -7.68 -35.88 51.08
N LEU A 249 -7.68 -35.57 49.78
CA LEU A 249 -8.41 -34.44 49.24
C LEU A 249 -9.78 -34.92 48.76
N GLN A 250 -10.84 -34.30 49.26
CA GLN A 250 -12.22 -34.62 48.88
C GLN A 250 -13.02 -33.35 48.57
N LYS A 251 -14.04 -33.50 47.72
CA LYS A 251 -15.01 -32.45 47.43
C LYS A 251 -16.20 -32.59 48.37
N THR A 252 -16.76 -31.49 48.90
CA THR A 252 -17.88 -31.56 49.86
C THR A 252 -19.21 -31.99 49.22
N SER A 253 -19.26 -32.04 47.88
CA SER A 253 -20.42 -32.46 47.11
C SER A 253 -19.98 -33.34 45.92
N GLY A 254 -20.73 -34.42 45.68
CA GLY A 254 -20.37 -35.45 44.70
C GLY A 254 -19.37 -36.47 45.23
N SER A 255 -18.74 -37.21 44.32
CA SER A 255 -17.92 -38.40 44.62
C SER A 255 -16.39 -38.18 44.52
N PHE A 256 -15.93 -36.95 44.26
CA PHE A 256 -14.50 -36.69 44.08
C PHE A 256 -13.72 -36.91 45.39
N LYS A 257 -12.83 -37.89 45.38
CA LYS A 257 -11.86 -38.19 46.44
C LYS A 257 -10.55 -38.61 45.78
N LYS A 258 -9.44 -37.98 46.17
CA LYS A 258 -8.07 -38.29 45.72
C LYS A 258 -7.18 -38.45 46.95
N THR A 259 -6.36 -39.50 46.98
CA THR A 259 -5.44 -39.77 48.10
C THR A 259 -4.00 -39.64 47.64
N GLN A 260 -3.13 -39.17 48.53
CA GLN A 260 -1.71 -38.94 48.27
C GLN A 260 -0.92 -39.28 49.53
N THR A 261 -0.16 -40.38 49.49
CA THR A 261 0.83 -40.68 50.52
C THR A 261 1.98 -39.69 50.41
N SER A 262 2.46 -39.19 51.56
CA SER A 262 3.64 -38.35 51.66
C SER A 262 4.56 -38.85 52.78
N SER A 263 5.86 -38.63 52.64
CA SER A 263 6.86 -38.81 53.72
C SER A 263 7.00 -37.57 54.61
N THR A 264 6.42 -36.44 54.21
CA THR A 264 6.47 -35.16 54.93
C THR A 264 5.13 -34.81 55.57
N ASN A 265 5.08 -33.65 56.22
CA ASN A 265 3.87 -33.07 56.80
C ASN A 265 2.96 -32.35 55.77
N SER A 266 3.17 -32.55 54.47
CA SER A 266 2.34 -31.96 53.42
C SER A 266 2.23 -32.85 52.16
N ALA A 267 1.18 -32.63 51.38
CA ALA A 267 0.96 -33.23 50.07
C ALA A 267 0.26 -32.26 49.12
N THR A 268 0.73 -32.21 47.87
CA THR A 268 0.14 -31.39 46.80
C THR A 268 -0.60 -32.27 45.81
N PHE A 269 -1.85 -31.93 45.54
CA PHE A 269 -2.74 -32.60 44.61
C PHE A 269 -2.89 -31.77 43.34
N SER A 270 -2.26 -32.22 42.24
CA SER A 270 -2.51 -31.63 40.92
C SER A 270 -3.84 -32.11 40.36
N ILE A 271 -4.62 -31.19 39.81
CA ILE A 271 -5.83 -31.40 39.02
C ILE A 271 -5.59 -30.70 37.68
N PRO A 272 -5.06 -31.40 36.67
CA PRO A 272 -4.78 -30.80 35.37
C PRO A 272 -6.08 -30.57 34.58
N GLN A 273 -6.07 -29.57 33.70
CA GLN A 273 -7.13 -29.29 32.71
C GLN A 273 -8.54 -29.20 33.33
N VAL A 274 -8.72 -28.31 34.32
CA VAL A 274 -9.96 -28.27 35.12
C VAL A 274 -11.23 -27.95 34.33
N ASP A 275 -12.31 -28.68 34.64
CA ASP A 275 -13.63 -28.55 34.02
C ASP A 275 -14.72 -28.17 35.04
N PHE A 276 -15.95 -27.91 34.55
CA PHE A 276 -17.07 -27.54 35.43
C PHE A 276 -17.50 -28.67 36.40
N ASN A 277 -17.11 -29.93 36.17
CA ASN A 277 -17.31 -30.99 37.15
C ASN A 277 -16.36 -30.85 38.35
N ASN A 278 -15.24 -30.16 38.18
CA ASN A 278 -14.32 -29.80 39.26
C ASN A 278 -14.79 -28.58 40.09
N GLU A 279 -15.76 -27.76 39.65
CA GLU A 279 -16.24 -26.63 40.46
C GLU A 279 -16.84 -27.08 41.80
N GLY A 280 -16.41 -26.48 42.91
CA GLY A 280 -16.99 -26.72 44.23
C GLY A 280 -16.06 -26.43 45.40
N LEU A 281 -16.47 -26.89 46.59
CA LEU A 281 -15.70 -26.78 47.82
C LEU A 281 -14.86 -28.05 48.04
N TYR A 282 -13.59 -27.87 48.41
CA TYR A 282 -12.61 -28.92 48.63
C TYR A 282 -12.07 -28.88 50.06
N GLN A 283 -11.88 -30.04 50.67
CA GLN A 283 -11.34 -30.23 52.01
C GLN A 283 -10.26 -31.31 52.04
N CYS A 284 -9.27 -31.13 52.92
CA CYS A 284 -8.24 -32.09 53.25
C CYS A 284 -8.61 -32.86 54.53
N GLN A 285 -8.26 -34.14 54.58
CA GLN A 285 -8.15 -34.92 55.81
C GLN A 285 -6.79 -35.64 55.81
N TYR A 286 -6.23 -35.90 57.00
CA TYR A 286 -4.97 -36.63 57.17
C TYR A 286 -5.21 -37.95 57.92
N GLU A 287 -4.58 -39.02 57.44
CA GLU A 287 -4.66 -40.36 57.98
C GLU A 287 -3.26 -40.89 58.30
N LYS A 288 -3.10 -41.44 59.52
CA LYS A 288 -1.86 -42.09 59.97
C LYS A 288 -2.19 -43.46 60.56
N SER A 289 -1.62 -44.52 59.99
CA SER A 289 -1.64 -45.85 60.60
C SER A 289 -0.53 -45.99 61.65
N SER A 290 -0.85 -46.57 62.80
CA SER A 290 0.13 -47.00 63.82
C SER A 290 -0.45 -48.17 64.62
N SER A 291 0.37 -49.18 64.94
CA SER A 291 -0.04 -50.38 65.71
C SER A 291 -1.34 -51.04 65.20
N SER A 292 -1.51 -51.13 63.89
CA SER A 292 -2.71 -51.65 63.20
C SER A 292 -4.02 -50.91 63.49
N ARG A 293 -3.96 -49.67 63.99
CA ARG A 293 -5.08 -48.72 64.06
C ARG A 293 -4.83 -47.55 63.11
N ASN A 294 -5.88 -47.01 62.49
CA ASN A 294 -5.80 -45.81 61.67
C ASN A 294 -6.37 -44.61 62.43
N PHE A 295 -5.63 -43.51 62.45
CA PHE A 295 -5.98 -42.27 63.13
C PHE A 295 -6.27 -41.19 62.09
N MET A 296 -7.46 -40.60 62.18
CA MET A 296 -7.95 -39.57 61.26
C MET A 296 -7.91 -38.20 61.93
N SER A 297 -7.43 -37.18 61.21
CA SER A 297 -7.63 -35.78 61.63
C SER A 297 -9.10 -35.37 61.47
N PRO A 298 -9.52 -34.26 62.10
CA PRO A 298 -10.64 -33.46 61.61
C PRO A 298 -10.42 -33.05 60.13
N GLN A 299 -11.51 -32.77 59.42
CA GLN A 299 -11.43 -32.20 58.06
C GLN A 299 -10.99 -30.72 58.13
N SER A 300 -10.25 -30.26 57.12
CA SER A 300 -9.81 -28.87 56.99
C SER A 300 -10.97 -27.90 56.78
N ASP A 301 -10.66 -26.60 56.79
CA ASP A 301 -11.51 -25.60 56.16
C ASP A 301 -11.66 -25.88 54.65
N SER A 302 -12.62 -25.22 54.01
CA SER A 302 -12.95 -25.48 52.60
C SER A 302 -12.38 -24.41 51.68
N VAL A 303 -11.64 -24.81 50.64
CA VAL A 303 -11.29 -23.90 49.51
C VAL A 303 -12.32 -24.06 48.39
N ARG A 304 -12.71 -22.95 47.75
CA ARG A 304 -13.64 -22.97 46.62
C ARG A 304 -12.86 -22.90 45.30
N LEU A 305 -12.89 -23.97 44.53
CA LEU A 305 -12.55 -23.92 43.10
C LEU A 305 -13.80 -23.43 42.34
N SER A 306 -13.71 -22.27 41.69
CA SER A 306 -14.71 -21.81 40.73
C SER A 306 -14.06 -21.40 39.42
N LEU A 307 -14.72 -21.71 38.31
CA LEU A 307 -14.17 -21.59 36.96
C LEU A 307 -14.78 -20.45 36.16
N THR A 308 -13.93 -19.75 35.42
CA THR A 308 -14.30 -18.74 34.43
C THR A 308 -13.79 -19.14 33.05
N VAL A 309 -14.52 -18.80 31.98
CA VAL A 309 -14.06 -18.99 30.59
C VAL A 309 -13.61 -17.65 30.05
N ARG A 310 -12.32 -17.51 29.76
CA ARG A 310 -11.73 -16.30 29.19
C ARG A 310 -11.35 -16.56 27.73
N LEU A 311 -12.27 -16.23 26.83
CA LEU A 311 -12.03 -16.30 25.39
C LEU A 311 -11.07 -15.18 24.93
N PRO A 312 -10.20 -15.42 23.94
CA PRO A 312 -9.29 -14.39 23.42
C PRO A 312 -10.07 -13.23 22.79
N LYS A 313 -9.62 -12.00 23.03
CA LYS A 313 -10.11 -10.81 22.31
C LYS A 313 -9.82 -10.99 20.82
N PRO A 314 -10.82 -10.92 19.92
CA PRO A 314 -10.57 -11.07 18.49
C PRO A 314 -9.83 -9.85 17.94
N SER A 315 -8.93 -10.10 16.99
CA SER A 315 -8.41 -9.06 16.10
C SER A 315 -9.38 -8.82 14.95
N ILE A 316 -9.33 -7.61 14.39
CA ILE A 316 -10.17 -7.17 13.28
C ILE A 316 -9.27 -6.57 12.19
N SER A 317 -9.61 -6.81 10.93
CA SER A 317 -8.97 -6.18 9.77
C SER A 317 -10.01 -5.85 8.70
N MET A 318 -9.72 -4.86 7.86
CA MET A 318 -10.57 -4.44 6.74
C MET A 318 -9.74 -4.44 5.45
N ASN A 319 -10.32 -4.91 4.36
CA ASN A 319 -9.72 -4.90 3.03
C ASN A 319 -10.77 -4.43 1.99
N PRO A 320 -10.49 -3.35 1.23
CA PRO A 320 -9.31 -2.49 1.30
C PRO A 320 -9.18 -1.71 2.63
N VAL A 321 -7.98 -1.23 2.95
CA VAL A 321 -7.69 -0.40 4.13
C VAL A 321 -7.84 1.08 3.77
N GLY A 322 -8.53 1.85 4.61
CA GLY A 322 -8.68 3.31 4.46
C GLY A 322 -10.07 3.73 3.97
N GLU A 323 -10.11 4.74 3.11
CA GLU A 323 -11.35 5.19 2.47
C GLU A 323 -11.74 4.25 1.32
N VAL A 324 -13.04 4.00 1.18
CA VAL A 324 -13.60 3.08 0.19
C VAL A 324 -14.54 3.82 -0.74
N THR A 325 -14.51 3.55 -2.05
CA THR A 325 -15.42 4.23 -2.98
C THR A 325 -16.85 3.68 -2.91
N TRP A 326 -17.84 4.56 -3.07
CA TRP A 326 -19.25 4.18 -3.14
C TRP A 326 -19.50 3.14 -4.22
N GLY A 327 -20.22 2.06 -3.89
CA GLY A 327 -20.48 0.94 -4.80
C GLY A 327 -19.35 -0.11 -4.89
N GLN A 328 -18.20 0.11 -4.24
CA GLN A 328 -17.14 -0.90 -4.10
C GLN A 328 -17.54 -2.00 -3.11
N ASP A 329 -16.91 -3.17 -3.18
CA ASP A 329 -17.07 -4.25 -2.20
C ASP A 329 -16.00 -4.17 -1.09
N VAL A 330 -16.41 -4.44 0.16
CA VAL A 330 -15.53 -4.47 1.33
C VAL A 330 -15.58 -5.83 2.01
N SER A 331 -14.43 -6.27 2.50
CA SER A 331 -14.30 -7.42 3.39
C SER A 331 -13.77 -6.98 4.75
N ILE A 332 -14.49 -7.31 5.83
CA ILE A 332 -14.00 -7.17 7.21
C ILE A 332 -13.76 -8.58 7.74
N THR A 333 -12.55 -8.86 8.21
CA THR A 333 -12.17 -10.18 8.75
C THR A 333 -11.93 -10.07 10.25
N CYS A 334 -12.67 -10.88 11.01
CA CYS A 334 -12.45 -11.14 12.43
C CYS A 334 -11.58 -12.38 12.58
N SER A 335 -10.63 -12.40 13.53
CA SER A 335 -9.81 -13.58 13.81
C SER A 335 -9.40 -13.69 15.28
N ILE A 336 -9.06 -14.90 15.73
CA ILE A 336 -8.53 -15.19 17.07
C ILE A 336 -7.18 -15.93 16.96
N SER A 337 -6.34 -15.80 17.98
CA SER A 337 -4.99 -16.37 18.01
C SER A 337 -4.94 -17.90 18.20
N THR A 338 -6.03 -18.51 18.68
CA THR A 338 -6.13 -19.94 18.99
C THR A 338 -6.62 -20.76 17.79
N GLN A 339 -5.90 -21.81 17.41
CA GLN A 339 -6.14 -22.53 16.15
C GLN A 339 -7.30 -23.54 16.15
N ALA A 340 -7.88 -23.89 17.30
CA ALA A 340 -8.70 -25.10 17.46
C ALA A 340 -10.04 -24.92 18.19
N LEU A 341 -10.73 -23.78 18.01
CA LEU A 341 -12.11 -23.60 18.47
C LEU A 341 -12.98 -22.99 17.35
N GLY A 342 -13.80 -23.84 16.72
CA GLY A 342 -14.90 -23.36 15.89
C GLY A 342 -15.88 -22.53 16.72
N GLY A 343 -16.55 -21.57 16.10
CA GLY A 343 -17.41 -20.65 16.83
C GLY A 343 -18.08 -19.60 15.94
N THR A 344 -18.82 -18.71 16.58
CA THR A 344 -19.65 -17.69 15.96
C THR A 344 -18.97 -16.34 16.09
N PHE A 345 -18.56 -15.77 14.96
CA PHE A 345 -18.08 -14.40 14.90
C PHE A 345 -19.26 -13.45 14.67
N ILE A 346 -19.19 -12.28 15.28
CA ILE A 346 -20.22 -11.23 15.23
C ILE A 346 -19.53 -9.93 14.88
N LEU A 347 -19.85 -9.38 13.71
CA LEU A 347 -19.46 -8.04 13.30
C LEU A 347 -20.58 -7.07 13.67
N GLN A 348 -20.27 -6.07 14.49
CA GLN A 348 -21.22 -5.04 14.91
C GLN A 348 -20.67 -3.64 14.74
N LYS A 349 -21.56 -2.68 14.53
CA LYS A 349 -21.24 -1.25 14.42
C LYS A 349 -21.37 -0.60 15.79
N THR A 350 -20.46 0.29 16.17
CA THR A 350 -20.51 0.93 17.51
C THR A 350 -21.63 1.97 17.65
N SER A 351 -22.39 2.23 16.59
CA SER A 351 -23.54 3.13 16.58
C SER A 351 -24.64 2.61 15.65
N GLY A 352 -25.89 2.73 16.10
CA GLY A 352 -27.05 2.11 15.44
C GLY A 352 -27.20 0.62 15.75
N SER A 353 -27.99 -0.09 14.93
CA SER A 353 -28.42 -1.48 15.17
C SER A 353 -27.73 -2.52 14.26
N PHE A 354 -26.68 -2.14 13.52
CA PHE A 354 -26.01 -3.08 12.60
C PHE A 354 -25.26 -4.16 13.39
N ARG A 355 -25.71 -5.42 13.22
CA ARG A 355 -25.08 -6.64 13.72
C ARG A 355 -25.18 -7.71 12.62
N LYS A 356 -24.08 -8.36 12.27
CA LYS A 356 -24.02 -9.45 11.28
C LYS A 356 -23.22 -10.61 11.87
N THR A 357 -23.75 -11.82 11.74
CA THR A 357 -23.24 -13.02 12.44
C THR A 357 -22.78 -14.06 11.42
N GLN A 358 -21.66 -14.72 11.69
CA GLN A 358 -21.09 -15.75 10.82
C GLN A 358 -20.35 -16.82 11.65
N THR A 359 -20.84 -18.05 11.61
CA THR A 359 -20.16 -19.21 12.21
C THR A 359 -19.02 -19.68 11.31
N SER A 360 -17.90 -20.09 11.92
CA SER A 360 -16.73 -20.64 11.23
C SER A 360 -16.17 -21.84 11.99
N SER A 361 -15.65 -22.82 11.24
CA SER A 361 -14.85 -23.93 11.77
C SER A 361 -13.36 -23.58 11.92
N THR A 362 -12.93 -22.42 11.40
CA THR A 362 -11.56 -21.91 11.55
C THR A 362 -11.49 -20.81 12.60
N ASN A 363 -10.27 -20.37 12.93
CA ASN A 363 -10.00 -19.25 13.83
C ASN A 363 -10.34 -17.86 13.24
N SER A 364 -11.10 -17.77 12.15
CA SER A 364 -11.48 -16.50 11.51
C SER A 364 -12.79 -16.57 10.74
N ALA A 365 -13.40 -15.40 10.51
CA ALA A 365 -14.56 -15.21 9.64
C ALA A 365 -14.46 -13.89 8.87
N THR A 366 -14.78 -13.91 7.57
CA THR A 366 -14.72 -12.75 6.68
C THR A 366 -16.11 -12.32 6.22
N PHE A 367 -16.57 -11.22 6.79
CA PHE A 367 -17.82 -10.56 6.46
C PHE A 367 -17.66 -9.73 5.19
N ARG A 368 -18.24 -10.20 4.08
CA ARG A 368 -18.37 -9.41 2.86
C ARG A 368 -19.55 -8.45 2.97
N MET A 369 -19.34 -7.22 2.52
CA MET A 369 -20.32 -6.15 2.35
C MET A 369 -20.21 -5.69 0.89
N LEU A 370 -21.24 -5.99 0.10
CA LEU A 370 -21.25 -5.69 -1.32
C LEU A 370 -21.83 -4.29 -1.56
N GLN A 371 -21.33 -3.56 -2.56
CA GLN A 371 -21.82 -2.25 -3.00
C GLN A 371 -22.02 -1.24 -1.85
N VAL A 372 -20.92 -0.84 -1.21
CA VAL A 372 -20.95 0.00 0.00
C VAL A 372 -21.57 1.39 -0.24
N ASN A 373 -22.28 1.89 0.77
CA ASN A 373 -22.96 3.19 0.73
C ASN A 373 -22.93 3.88 2.10
N PHE A 374 -23.37 5.14 2.16
CA PHE A 374 -23.25 5.99 3.35
C PHE A 374 -23.89 5.43 4.63
N ASN A 375 -24.92 4.57 4.54
CA ASN A 375 -25.56 4.00 5.72
C ASN A 375 -24.64 3.06 6.51
N ILE A 376 -23.61 2.50 5.85
CA ILE A 376 -22.61 1.63 6.47
C ILE A 376 -21.30 2.36 6.82
N GLU A 377 -21.22 3.69 6.70
CA GLU A 377 -20.10 4.44 7.30
C GLU A 377 -20.12 4.31 8.83
N GLY A 378 -18.96 4.06 9.45
CA GLY A 378 -18.83 4.07 10.91
C GLY A 378 -17.67 3.24 11.45
N LEU A 379 -17.70 3.02 12.77
CA LEU A 379 -16.74 2.18 13.48
C LEU A 379 -17.34 0.77 13.66
N TYR A 380 -16.53 -0.24 13.36
CA TYR A 380 -16.88 -1.66 13.39
C TYR A 380 -16.01 -2.43 14.37
N GLN A 381 -16.62 -3.36 15.10
CA GLN A 381 -15.98 -4.25 16.07
C GLN A 381 -16.41 -5.70 15.84
N CYS A 382 -15.49 -6.62 16.11
CA CYS A 382 -15.73 -8.05 16.17
C CYS A 382 -16.00 -8.50 17.61
N GLN A 383 -16.89 -9.45 17.78
CA GLN A 383 -16.99 -10.30 18.96
C GLN A 383 -16.94 -11.76 18.51
N TYR A 384 -16.30 -12.62 19.29
CA TYR A 384 -16.27 -14.07 19.06
C TYR A 384 -17.02 -14.78 20.20
N GLU A 385 -17.92 -15.69 19.86
CA GLU A 385 -18.70 -16.50 20.77
C GLU A 385 -18.50 -17.98 20.47
N THR A 386 -18.37 -18.82 21.51
CA THR A 386 -18.32 -20.28 21.32
C THR A 386 -18.89 -21.01 22.53
N GLN A 387 -19.26 -22.28 22.34
CA GLN A 387 -19.90 -23.11 23.34
C GLN A 387 -18.87 -23.99 24.06
N VAL A 388 -18.77 -23.84 25.38
CA VAL A 388 -17.91 -24.65 26.24
C VAL A 388 -18.79 -25.42 27.22
N SER A 389 -18.74 -26.75 27.20
CA SER A 389 -19.57 -27.62 28.06
C SER A 389 -21.07 -27.27 28.03
N SER A 390 -21.63 -27.10 26.83
CA SER A 390 -23.05 -26.76 26.60
C SER A 390 -23.52 -25.43 27.20
N ARG A 391 -22.60 -24.48 27.42
CA ARG A 391 -22.89 -23.07 27.74
C ARG A 391 -22.19 -22.15 26.75
N ASP A 392 -22.88 -21.11 26.32
CA ASP A 392 -22.34 -20.15 25.36
C ASP A 392 -21.55 -19.06 26.09
N PHE A 393 -20.35 -18.75 25.59
CA PHE A 393 -19.47 -17.73 26.14
C PHE A 393 -19.08 -16.73 25.06
N SER A 394 -19.10 -15.44 25.40
CA SER A 394 -18.72 -14.33 24.51
C SER A 394 -17.39 -13.71 24.96
N SER A 395 -16.49 -13.46 24.01
CA SER A 395 -15.27 -12.69 24.23
C SER A 395 -15.56 -11.19 24.45
N ALA A 396 -14.56 -10.47 24.96
CA ALA A 396 -14.55 -9.01 24.88
C ALA A 396 -14.47 -8.57 23.40
N VAL A 397 -15.08 -7.43 23.06
CA VAL A 397 -15.06 -6.87 21.70
C VAL A 397 -13.64 -6.51 21.25
N SER A 398 -13.39 -6.58 19.95
CA SER A 398 -12.15 -6.12 19.32
C SER A 398 -11.95 -4.61 19.46
N ASP A 399 -10.76 -4.14 19.10
CA ASP A 399 -10.57 -2.73 18.74
C ASP A 399 -11.41 -2.38 17.49
N SER A 400 -11.57 -1.09 17.19
CA SER A 400 -12.49 -0.64 16.15
C SER A 400 -11.79 -0.31 14.82
N VAL A 401 -12.27 -0.82 13.70
CA VAL A 401 -11.90 -0.31 12.36
C VAL A 401 -12.91 0.74 11.89
N ARG A 402 -12.46 1.80 11.22
CA ARG A 402 -13.35 2.79 10.60
C ARG A 402 -13.54 2.45 9.12
N LEU A 403 -14.79 2.24 8.71
CA LEU A 403 -15.21 2.30 7.31
C LEU A 403 -15.71 3.73 7.01
N SER A 404 -15.06 4.39 6.07
CA SER A 404 -15.45 5.69 5.51
C SER A 404 -15.69 5.53 4.02
N VAL A 405 -16.80 6.08 3.51
CA VAL A 405 -17.24 5.89 2.12
C VAL A 405 -17.14 7.22 1.37
N THR A 406 -16.33 7.25 0.33
CA THR A 406 -16.13 8.45 -0.51
C THR A 406 -16.74 8.27 -1.89
N VAL A 407 -17.13 9.38 -2.53
CA VAL A 407 -17.61 9.40 -3.91
C VAL A 407 -16.57 10.13 -4.75
N SER A 408 -15.69 9.36 -5.38
CA SER A 408 -14.70 9.89 -6.31
C SER A 408 -15.34 10.04 -7.70
N LEU A 409 -15.82 11.25 -8.02
CA LEU A 409 -16.27 11.57 -9.38
C LEU A 409 -15.05 11.86 -10.27
N PRO A 410 -14.90 11.21 -11.44
CA PRO A 410 -13.77 11.47 -12.30
C PRO A 410 -13.83 12.88 -12.88
N LYS A 411 -12.65 13.41 -13.21
CA LYS A 411 -12.47 14.68 -13.91
C LYS A 411 -13.24 14.65 -15.25
N PRO A 412 -14.17 15.59 -15.51
CA PRO A 412 -14.86 15.66 -16.79
C PRO A 412 -13.90 16.04 -17.91
N SER A 413 -14.12 15.48 -19.09
CA SER A 413 -13.51 15.99 -20.32
C SER A 413 -14.30 17.18 -20.86
N ILE A 414 -13.62 18.04 -21.60
CA ILE A 414 -14.18 19.24 -22.21
C ILE A 414 -13.79 19.29 -23.68
N SER A 415 -14.68 19.76 -24.54
CA SER A 415 -14.40 20.08 -25.94
C SER A 415 -15.13 21.36 -26.34
N MET A 416 -14.62 22.03 -27.38
CA MET A 416 -15.21 23.23 -27.97
C MET A 416 -15.43 22.99 -29.46
N ASN A 417 -16.54 23.49 -30.01
CA ASN A 417 -16.85 23.42 -31.42
C ASN A 417 -17.41 24.78 -31.90
N PRO A 418 -16.79 25.44 -32.90
CA PRO A 418 -15.57 25.02 -33.62
C PRO A 418 -14.30 24.99 -32.75
N VAL A 419 -13.28 24.25 -33.20
CA VAL A 419 -11.96 24.16 -32.54
C VAL A 419 -11.01 25.19 -33.16
N GLY A 420 -10.40 26.04 -32.32
CA GLY A 420 -9.36 26.99 -32.73
C GLY A 420 -9.76 28.43 -32.48
N GLU A 421 -9.39 29.30 -33.42
CA GLU A 421 -9.76 30.72 -33.44
C GLU A 421 -11.17 30.87 -34.06
N VAL A 422 -12.02 31.66 -33.42
CA VAL A 422 -13.46 31.76 -33.74
C VAL A 422 -13.76 33.17 -34.23
N THR A 423 -14.65 33.34 -35.22
CA THR A 423 -15.00 34.69 -35.69
C THR A 423 -15.96 35.37 -34.73
N TRP A 424 -15.75 36.67 -34.47
CA TRP A 424 -16.69 37.51 -33.72
C TRP A 424 -18.12 37.40 -34.29
N GLY A 425 -19.13 37.26 -33.43
CA GLY A 425 -20.52 37.03 -33.82
C GLY A 425 -20.84 35.60 -34.30
N GLN A 426 -19.92 34.64 -34.17
CA GLN A 426 -20.21 33.22 -34.42
C GLN A 426 -20.87 32.55 -33.19
N ASP A 427 -21.64 31.50 -33.40
CA ASP A 427 -22.16 30.67 -32.31
C ASP A 427 -21.15 29.58 -31.93
N VAL A 428 -20.81 29.50 -30.64
CA VAL A 428 -19.90 28.48 -30.08
C VAL A 428 -20.65 27.50 -29.20
N SER A 429 -20.25 26.23 -29.26
CA SER A 429 -20.70 25.19 -28.35
C SER A 429 -19.52 24.63 -27.55
N ILE A 430 -19.67 24.51 -26.23
CA ILE A 430 -18.71 23.84 -25.35
C ILE A 430 -19.40 22.64 -24.72
N THR A 431 -18.84 21.45 -24.92
CA THR A 431 -19.40 20.19 -24.40
C THR A 431 -18.57 19.67 -23.24
N CYS A 432 -19.22 19.44 -22.11
CA CYS A 432 -18.67 18.74 -20.95
C CYS A 432 -19.12 17.27 -20.99
N SER A 433 -18.22 16.32 -20.75
CA SER A 433 -18.53 14.88 -20.78
C SER A 433 -17.86 14.12 -19.63
N ILE A 434 -18.47 13.03 -19.17
CA ILE A 434 -17.90 12.10 -18.18
C ILE A 434 -17.91 10.65 -18.69
N SER A 435 -16.94 9.85 -18.25
CA SER A 435 -16.77 8.45 -18.62
C SER A 435 -17.56 7.46 -17.74
N THR A 436 -18.35 7.94 -16.79
CA THR A 436 -19.05 7.10 -15.81
C THR A 436 -20.34 6.49 -16.34
N GLN A 437 -20.67 5.29 -15.86
CA GLN A 437 -22.02 4.69 -15.97
C GLN A 437 -23.10 5.46 -15.17
N ALA A 438 -22.71 6.39 -14.31
CA ALA A 438 -23.63 7.25 -13.56
C ALA A 438 -24.32 8.26 -14.49
N LEU A 439 -25.46 7.88 -15.05
CA LEU A 439 -26.26 8.72 -15.94
C LEU A 439 -26.87 9.93 -15.20
N GLY A 440 -26.78 11.08 -15.86
CA GLY A 440 -27.39 12.35 -15.48
C GLY A 440 -26.79 13.05 -14.25
N GLY A 441 -26.91 14.37 -14.21
CA GLY A 441 -26.41 15.23 -13.13
C GLY A 441 -26.37 16.69 -13.59
N ILE A 442 -25.74 17.56 -12.81
CA ILE A 442 -25.57 18.97 -13.15
C ILE A 442 -24.15 19.18 -13.66
N PHE A 443 -24.02 19.64 -14.89
CA PHE A 443 -22.74 20.12 -15.43
C PHE A 443 -22.63 21.63 -15.20
N ILE A 444 -21.42 22.09 -14.94
CA ILE A 444 -21.11 23.49 -14.64
C ILE A 444 -19.98 23.93 -15.57
N LEU A 445 -20.27 24.86 -16.47
CA LEU A 445 -19.27 25.52 -17.30
C LEU A 445 -18.91 26.86 -16.65
N GLN A 446 -17.62 27.08 -16.39
CA GLN A 446 -17.11 28.33 -15.81
C GLN A 446 -15.93 28.87 -16.61
N LYS A 447 -15.76 30.19 -16.60
CA LYS A 447 -14.57 30.87 -17.13
C LYS A 447 -13.58 31.07 -15.98
N THR A 448 -12.29 30.84 -16.20
CA THR A 448 -11.25 30.96 -15.15
C THR A 448 -11.05 32.40 -14.66
N SER A 449 -11.49 33.39 -15.44
CA SER A 449 -11.39 34.82 -15.16
C SER A 449 -12.73 35.53 -15.37
N GLY A 450 -13.15 36.31 -14.37
CA GLY A 450 -14.46 36.97 -14.34
C GLY A 450 -15.57 36.12 -13.72
N SER A 451 -16.82 36.53 -13.94
CA SER A 451 -18.02 35.98 -13.28
C SER A 451 -18.81 34.97 -14.12
N PHE A 452 -18.35 34.60 -15.32
CA PHE A 452 -19.10 33.72 -16.21
C PHE A 452 -19.18 32.30 -15.63
N ARG A 453 -20.41 31.88 -15.31
CA ARG A 453 -20.77 30.52 -14.91
C ARG A 453 -22.14 30.17 -15.49
N LYS A 454 -22.25 29.06 -16.22
CA LYS A 454 -23.52 28.43 -16.64
C LYS A 454 -23.64 27.06 -16.00
N THR A 455 -24.86 26.66 -15.68
CA THR A 455 -25.20 25.31 -15.18
C THR A 455 -26.23 24.66 -16.10
N GLN A 456 -26.09 23.36 -16.35
CA GLN A 456 -27.01 22.60 -17.20
C GLN A 456 -27.21 21.20 -16.61
N THR A 457 -28.44 20.88 -16.24
CA THR A 457 -28.81 19.52 -15.86
C THR A 457 -28.95 18.67 -17.12
N SER A 458 -28.32 17.50 -17.12
CA SER A 458 -28.48 16.49 -18.17
C SER A 458 -28.96 15.17 -17.59
N SER A 459 -29.60 14.33 -18.41
CA SER A 459 -29.90 12.92 -18.10
C SER A 459 -28.86 11.95 -18.67
N THR A 460 -27.97 12.41 -19.55
CA THR A 460 -26.91 11.61 -20.17
C THR A 460 -25.59 11.78 -19.40
N ASN A 461 -24.48 11.27 -19.95
CA ASN A 461 -23.12 11.49 -19.46
C ASN A 461 -22.45 12.75 -20.06
N SER A 462 -23.20 13.67 -20.67
CA SER A 462 -22.68 14.91 -21.24
C SER A 462 -23.68 16.06 -21.23
N ALA A 463 -23.18 17.28 -21.38
CA ALA A 463 -23.96 18.52 -21.48
C ALA A 463 -23.27 19.51 -22.43
N THR A 464 -24.05 20.19 -23.27
CA THR A 464 -23.55 21.11 -24.30
C THR A 464 -24.07 22.52 -24.06
N PHE A 465 -23.14 23.42 -23.75
CA PHE A 465 -23.39 24.82 -23.44
C PHE A 465 -23.21 25.67 -24.71
N SER A 466 -24.32 26.18 -25.25
CA SER A 466 -24.27 27.16 -26.33
C SER A 466 -23.94 28.57 -25.79
N ILE A 467 -23.06 29.25 -26.52
CA ILE A 467 -22.74 30.67 -26.39
C ILE A 467 -22.97 31.28 -27.79
N PRO A 468 -24.20 31.74 -28.09
CA PRO A 468 -24.49 32.35 -29.38
C PRO A 468 -23.85 33.74 -29.48
N GLN A 469 -23.51 34.15 -30.70
CA GLN A 469 -23.03 35.50 -31.05
C GLN A 469 -21.85 35.97 -30.19
N VAL A 470 -20.73 35.24 -30.21
CA VAL A 470 -19.62 35.48 -29.28
C VAL A 470 -18.94 36.84 -29.44
N ASP A 471 -18.64 37.48 -28.31
CA ASP A 471 -17.97 38.78 -28.21
C ASP A 471 -16.62 38.71 -27.48
N PHE A 472 -15.85 39.79 -27.48
CA PHE A 472 -14.54 39.82 -26.79
C PHE A 472 -14.63 39.63 -25.27
N ASN A 473 -15.79 39.84 -24.63
CA ASN A 473 -16.00 39.49 -23.23
C ASN A 473 -16.04 37.96 -23.02
N ASN A 474 -16.30 37.18 -24.07
CA ASN A 474 -16.24 35.72 -24.05
C ASN A 474 -14.82 35.16 -24.22
N GLU A 475 -13.81 35.94 -24.64
CA GLU A 475 -12.44 35.42 -24.75
C GLU A 475 -11.86 34.96 -23.41
N GLY A 476 -11.28 33.76 -23.36
CA GLY A 476 -10.59 33.26 -22.16
C GLY A 476 -10.51 31.74 -22.08
N LEU A 477 -10.13 31.26 -20.90
CA LEU A 477 -10.06 29.83 -20.57
C LEU A 477 -11.35 29.39 -19.87
N TYR A 478 -11.90 28.26 -20.33
CA TYR A 478 -13.14 27.66 -19.86
C TYR A 478 -12.89 26.26 -19.30
N GLN A 479 -13.57 25.93 -18.20
CA GLN A 479 -13.50 24.63 -17.54
C GLN A 479 -14.90 24.10 -17.22
N CYS A 480 -15.02 22.77 -17.26
CA CYS A 480 -16.17 22.02 -16.80
C CYS A 480 -15.97 21.53 -15.35
N GLN A 481 -17.03 21.48 -14.58
CA GLN A 481 -17.15 20.68 -13.36
C GLN A 481 -18.46 19.89 -13.43
N TYR A 482 -18.52 18.75 -12.75
CA TYR A 482 -19.70 17.89 -12.70
C TYR A 482 -20.15 17.71 -11.25
N GLU A 483 -21.46 17.85 -11.02
CA GLU A 483 -22.12 17.74 -9.73
C GLU A 483 -23.18 16.63 -9.78
N LYS A 484 -23.11 15.69 -8.82
CA LYS A 484 -24.11 14.64 -8.64
C LYS A 484 -24.59 14.63 -7.21
N SER A 485 -25.90 14.79 -7.01
CA SER A 485 -26.54 14.57 -5.71
C SER A 485 -26.84 13.08 -5.51
N SER A 486 -26.58 12.59 -4.28
CA SER A 486 -26.95 11.24 -3.84
C SER A 486 -27.09 11.23 -2.31
N SER A 487 -28.09 10.53 -1.77
CA SER A 487 -28.37 10.46 -0.32
C SER A 487 -28.35 11.82 0.39
N SER A 488 -28.94 12.85 -0.24
CA SER A 488 -28.98 14.24 0.27
C SER A 488 -27.63 14.92 0.49
N ARG A 489 -26.56 14.43 -0.14
CA ARG A 489 -25.25 15.11 -0.26
C ARG A 489 -24.95 15.39 -1.74
N ASN A 490 -24.29 16.51 -2.02
CA ASN A 490 -23.84 16.87 -3.37
C ASN A 490 -22.35 16.57 -3.49
N PHE A 491 -21.97 15.84 -4.54
CA PHE A 491 -20.59 15.46 -4.82
C PHE A 491 -20.10 16.21 -6.05
N MET A 492 -18.95 16.87 -5.92
CA MET A 492 -18.31 17.65 -6.97
C MET A 492 -17.12 16.89 -7.55
N SER A 493 -17.00 16.86 -8.88
CA SER A 493 -15.78 16.40 -9.55
C SER A 493 -14.63 17.42 -9.34
N PRO A 494 -13.37 17.01 -9.58
CA PRO A 494 -12.33 17.95 -9.97
C PRO A 494 -12.76 18.77 -11.21
N GLN A 495 -12.18 19.95 -11.39
CA GLN A 495 -12.37 20.74 -12.62
C GLN A 495 -11.63 20.07 -13.81
N SER A 496 -12.18 20.23 -15.02
CA SER A 496 -11.55 19.76 -16.25
C SER A 496 -10.24 20.49 -16.55
N ASP A 497 -9.53 20.01 -17.57
CA ASP A 497 -8.57 20.83 -18.30
C ASP A 497 -9.27 22.04 -18.95
N SER A 498 -8.52 23.04 -19.38
CA SER A 498 -9.10 24.28 -19.90
C SER A 498 -9.10 24.30 -21.43
N VAL A 499 -10.25 24.66 -22.04
CA VAL A 499 -10.30 25.06 -23.46
C VAL A 499 -10.19 26.58 -23.58
N ARG A 500 -9.51 27.08 -24.62
CA ARG A 500 -9.34 28.52 -24.85
C ARG A 500 -10.25 29.00 -25.99
N LEU A 501 -11.20 29.86 -25.68
CA LEU A 501 -11.91 30.65 -26.69
C LEU A 501 -11.09 31.92 -26.99
N SER A 502 -10.71 32.11 -28.25
CA SER A 502 -10.00 33.31 -28.75
C SER A 502 -10.72 33.80 -30.01
N LEU A 503 -10.92 35.10 -30.14
CA LEU A 503 -11.76 35.67 -31.19
C LEU A 503 -10.97 36.52 -32.20
N THR A 504 -11.39 36.42 -33.45
CA THR A 504 -10.85 37.18 -34.59
C THR A 504 -11.96 37.83 -35.41
N VAL A 505 -11.61 38.83 -36.23
CA VAL A 505 -12.55 39.50 -37.14
C VAL A 505 -12.11 39.23 -38.58
N SER A 506 -12.85 38.36 -39.27
CA SER A 506 -12.55 38.00 -40.66
C SER A 506 -13.07 39.07 -41.63
N LEU A 507 -12.20 40.03 -41.97
CA LEU A 507 -12.48 41.04 -43.00
C LEU A 507 -12.32 40.44 -44.41
N LEU A 508 -13.32 40.65 -45.26
CA LEU A 508 -13.27 40.27 -46.67
C LEU A 508 -12.33 41.20 -47.46
N LYS A 509 -11.72 40.69 -48.55
CA LYS A 509 -10.91 41.54 -49.45
C LYS A 509 -11.79 42.64 -50.06
N PRO A 510 -11.29 43.89 -50.19
CA PRO A 510 -12.07 44.96 -50.80
C PRO A 510 -12.17 44.77 -52.32
N THR A 511 -13.27 45.27 -52.90
CA THR A 511 -13.39 45.46 -54.35
C THR A 511 -12.73 46.77 -54.77
N ILE A 512 -12.16 46.80 -55.97
CA ILE A 512 -11.49 47.96 -56.57
C ILE A 512 -12.10 48.27 -57.93
N SER A 513 -12.27 49.55 -58.25
CA SER A 513 -12.67 50.03 -59.57
C SER A 513 -11.91 51.30 -59.95
N MET A 514 -11.84 51.60 -61.24
CA MET A 514 -11.19 52.80 -61.80
C MET A 514 -12.12 53.48 -62.79
N ASN A 515 -12.10 54.81 -62.81
CA ASN A 515 -12.86 55.64 -63.73
C ASN A 515 -11.99 56.83 -64.19
N PRO A 516 -11.74 57.00 -65.50
CA PRO A 516 -12.19 56.14 -66.62
C PRO A 516 -11.57 54.73 -66.59
N VAL A 517 -12.20 53.78 -67.28
CA VAL A 517 -11.72 52.38 -67.42
C VAL A 517 -10.88 52.25 -68.70
N GLY A 518 -9.68 51.67 -68.59
CA GLY A 518 -8.83 51.34 -69.74
C GLY A 518 -7.59 52.23 -69.84
N GLU A 519 -7.27 52.66 -71.06
CA GLU A 519 -6.17 53.60 -71.32
C GLU A 519 -6.60 55.05 -71.04
N VAL A 520 -5.70 55.84 -70.47
CA VAL A 520 -5.96 57.21 -70.02
C VAL A 520 -4.96 58.15 -70.70
N THR A 521 -5.41 59.31 -71.17
CA THR A 521 -4.52 60.25 -71.84
C THR A 521 -3.65 61.03 -70.85
N TRP A 522 -2.41 61.33 -71.25
CA TRP A 522 -1.49 62.13 -70.44
C TRP A 522 -2.11 63.49 -70.03
N GLY A 523 -2.02 63.83 -68.74
CA GLY A 523 -2.61 65.04 -68.17
C GLY A 523 -4.09 64.96 -67.81
N GLN A 524 -4.76 63.83 -68.07
CA GLN A 524 -6.14 63.56 -67.64
C GLN A 524 -6.22 63.23 -66.13
N ASP A 525 -7.39 63.41 -65.51
CA ASP A 525 -7.64 63.00 -64.12
C ASP A 525 -8.21 61.57 -64.03
N VAL A 526 -7.80 60.83 -63.00
CA VAL A 526 -8.24 59.45 -62.73
C VAL A 526 -8.80 59.34 -61.31
N SER A 527 -9.86 58.56 -61.16
CA SER A 527 -10.40 58.17 -59.86
C SER A 527 -10.33 56.65 -59.69
N ILE A 528 -9.75 56.19 -58.59
CA ILE A 528 -9.76 54.78 -58.18
C ILE A 528 -10.60 54.67 -56.91
N THR A 529 -11.60 53.80 -56.90
CA THR A 529 -12.49 53.58 -55.75
C THR A 529 -12.23 52.21 -55.15
N CYS A 530 -11.96 52.19 -53.85
CA CYS A 530 -11.95 50.97 -53.04
C CYS A 530 -13.30 50.84 -52.31
N SER A 531 -13.85 49.64 -52.20
CA SER A 531 -15.12 49.39 -51.50
C SER A 531 -15.16 48.04 -50.78
N ILE A 532 -16.01 47.93 -49.76
CA ILE A 532 -16.23 46.72 -48.95
C ILE A 532 -17.71 46.37 -48.84
N SER A 533 -17.98 45.10 -48.58
CA SER A 533 -19.32 44.54 -48.29
C SER A 533 -19.55 44.27 -46.79
N THR A 534 -18.59 44.60 -45.93
CA THR A 534 -18.58 44.26 -44.50
C THR A 534 -19.47 45.19 -43.66
N GLN A 535 -20.03 44.65 -42.58
CA GLN A 535 -20.88 45.38 -41.63
C GLN A 535 -20.11 46.43 -40.80
N HIS A 536 -18.80 46.26 -40.63
CA HIS A 536 -17.93 47.18 -39.89
C HIS A 536 -17.57 48.41 -40.76
N LEU A 537 -18.46 49.40 -40.76
CA LEU A 537 -18.25 50.72 -41.36
C LEU A 537 -17.37 51.59 -40.46
N GLY A 538 -16.60 52.52 -41.05
CA GLY A 538 -15.63 53.34 -40.34
C GLY A 538 -14.25 52.68 -40.33
N GLY A 539 -13.40 53.07 -41.28
CA GLY A 539 -12.04 52.53 -41.38
C GLY A 539 -11.18 53.22 -42.43
N THR A 540 -9.94 52.75 -42.54
CA THR A 540 -8.91 53.27 -43.45
C THR A 540 -8.83 52.40 -44.69
N PHE A 541 -9.09 52.99 -45.85
CA PHE A 541 -8.76 52.39 -47.14
C PHE A 541 -7.31 52.75 -47.52
N ILE A 542 -6.60 51.81 -48.13
CA ILE A 542 -5.20 51.95 -48.51
C ILE A 542 -5.06 51.54 -49.97
N LEU A 543 -4.80 52.52 -50.84
CA LEU A 543 -4.46 52.30 -52.24
C LEU A 543 -2.95 52.21 -52.38
N GLN A 544 -2.43 51.12 -52.96
CA GLN A 544 -0.99 50.92 -53.15
C GLN A 544 -0.69 50.33 -54.54
N LYS A 545 0.49 50.67 -55.08
CA LYS A 545 0.98 50.16 -56.36
C LYS A 545 1.74 48.86 -56.12
N THR A 546 1.57 47.84 -56.96
CA THR A 546 2.21 46.52 -56.75
C THR A 546 3.73 46.53 -56.98
N SER A 547 4.27 47.62 -57.52
CA SER A 547 5.70 47.86 -57.71
C SER A 547 6.05 49.33 -57.47
N GLY A 548 7.16 49.57 -56.77
CA GLY A 548 7.56 50.89 -56.28
C GLY A 548 6.98 51.23 -54.91
N SER A 549 7.09 52.50 -54.50
CA SER A 549 6.78 52.98 -53.15
C SER A 549 5.43 53.71 -53.01
N PHE A 550 4.60 53.74 -54.07
CA PHE A 550 3.33 54.47 -54.04
C PHE A 550 2.32 53.81 -53.08
N ARG A 551 1.94 54.55 -52.04
CA ARG A 551 0.88 54.21 -51.08
C ARG A 551 0.11 55.50 -50.74
N LYS A 552 -1.22 55.45 -50.78
CA LYS A 552 -2.12 56.56 -50.44
C LYS A 552 -3.24 56.03 -49.54
N THR A 553 -3.47 56.68 -48.41
CA THR A 553 -4.47 56.27 -47.41
C THR A 553 -5.64 57.24 -47.36
N GLN A 554 -6.84 56.73 -47.06
CA GLN A 554 -8.05 57.54 -46.93
C GLN A 554 -9.03 56.87 -45.95
N THR A 555 -9.30 57.54 -44.84
CA THR A 555 -10.36 57.15 -43.90
C THR A 555 -11.74 57.45 -44.47
N SER A 556 -12.69 56.54 -44.30
CA SER A 556 -14.10 56.74 -44.66
C SER A 556 -15.03 56.19 -43.58
N SER A 557 -16.13 56.90 -43.32
CA SER A 557 -17.25 56.44 -42.51
C SER A 557 -18.26 55.58 -43.30
N THR A 558 -18.13 55.52 -44.63
CA THR A 558 -18.95 54.68 -45.51
C THR A 558 -18.20 53.40 -45.90
N ASN A 559 -18.85 52.52 -46.66
CA ASN A 559 -18.25 51.29 -47.17
C ASN A 559 -17.30 51.51 -48.38
N SER A 560 -16.87 52.74 -48.67
CA SER A 560 -15.98 53.03 -49.81
C SER A 560 -15.15 54.30 -49.63
N ALA A 561 -14.05 54.38 -50.38
CA ALA A 561 -13.20 55.57 -50.51
C ALA A 561 -12.71 55.75 -51.96
N THR A 562 -12.78 56.98 -52.47
CA THR A 562 -12.37 57.31 -53.86
C THR A 562 -11.11 58.17 -53.87
N PHE A 563 -10.01 57.54 -54.25
CA PHE A 563 -8.71 58.15 -54.45
C PHE A 563 -8.67 58.88 -55.80
N ARG A 564 -8.69 60.22 -55.78
CA ARG A 564 -8.44 61.03 -56.98
C ARG A 564 -6.94 61.21 -57.21
N MET A 565 -6.54 61.15 -58.47
CA MET A 565 -5.21 61.43 -59.00
C MET A 565 -5.38 62.44 -60.13
N LEU A 566 -4.73 63.59 -60.01
CA LEU A 566 -4.89 64.70 -60.97
C LEU A 566 -3.69 64.75 -61.92
N GLN A 567 -3.92 65.17 -63.17
CA GLN A 567 -2.87 65.36 -64.19
C GLN A 567 -1.92 64.15 -64.33
N ILE A 568 -2.46 62.97 -64.64
CA ILE A 568 -1.68 61.72 -64.63
C ILE A 568 -0.52 61.72 -65.65
N ASN A 569 0.63 61.23 -65.19
CA ASN A 569 1.85 61.09 -65.97
C ASN A 569 2.34 59.62 -66.00
N PHE A 570 3.46 59.35 -66.67
CA PHE A 570 4.00 57.99 -66.82
C PHE A 570 4.49 57.35 -65.51
N ASP A 571 4.85 58.12 -64.47
CA ASP A 571 5.30 57.57 -63.18
C ASP A 571 4.16 56.86 -62.43
N ILE A 572 2.92 57.26 -62.74
CA ILE A 572 1.67 56.72 -62.19
C ILE A 572 1.18 55.49 -63.02
N GLU A 573 1.82 55.15 -64.16
CA GLU A 573 1.48 53.92 -64.92
C GLU A 573 1.79 52.65 -64.10
N GLY A 574 0.86 51.71 -63.99
CA GLY A 574 1.10 50.43 -63.31
C GLY A 574 -0.14 49.69 -62.80
N LEU A 575 0.08 48.75 -61.88
CA LEU A 575 -0.97 47.95 -61.23
C LEU A 575 -1.22 48.44 -59.79
N TYR A 576 -2.49 48.53 -59.42
CA TYR A 576 -2.97 49.09 -58.16
C TYR A 576 -3.87 48.12 -57.41
N GLN A 577 -3.71 48.07 -56.08
CA GLN A 577 -4.51 47.26 -55.15
C GLN A 577 -5.01 48.11 -53.97
N CYS A 578 -6.17 47.72 -53.44
CA CYS A 578 -6.77 48.24 -52.23
C CYS A 578 -6.53 47.30 -51.03
N GLN A 579 -6.38 47.85 -49.84
CA GLN A 579 -6.54 47.16 -48.55
C GLN A 579 -7.51 47.97 -47.68
N TYR A 580 -8.19 47.33 -46.74
CA TYR A 580 -9.05 47.98 -45.76
C TYR A 580 -8.61 47.62 -44.34
N GLU A 581 -8.55 48.61 -43.45
CA GLU A 581 -8.17 48.44 -42.05
C GLU A 581 -9.22 49.11 -41.16
N THR A 582 -9.67 48.44 -40.10
CA THR A 582 -10.64 48.98 -39.14
C THR A 582 -10.35 48.49 -37.72
N GLN A 583 -10.78 49.26 -36.72
CA GLN A 583 -10.58 48.95 -35.32
C GLN A 583 -11.88 48.46 -34.70
N VAL A 584 -11.89 47.21 -34.20
CA VAL A 584 -13.04 46.62 -33.51
C VAL A 584 -12.65 46.36 -32.06
N SER A 585 -13.37 46.96 -31.11
CA SER A 585 -13.11 46.87 -29.67
C SER A 585 -11.64 47.12 -29.29
N SER A 586 -11.05 48.19 -29.84
CA SER A 586 -9.65 48.60 -29.60
C SER A 586 -8.58 47.60 -30.07
N ARG A 587 -8.91 46.70 -31.01
CA ARG A 587 -7.94 45.90 -31.79
C ARG A 587 -8.04 46.27 -33.26
N ASP A 588 -6.89 46.40 -33.92
CA ASP A 588 -6.80 46.74 -35.33
C ASP A 588 -6.83 45.48 -36.19
N PHE A 589 -7.64 45.47 -37.24
CA PHE A 589 -7.80 44.36 -38.18
C PHE A 589 -7.63 44.86 -39.61
N SER A 590 -6.74 44.20 -40.37
CA SER A 590 -6.48 44.48 -41.78
C SER A 590 -7.05 43.37 -42.67
N SER A 591 -7.74 43.74 -43.75
CA SER A 591 -8.24 42.79 -44.75
C SER A 591 -7.09 42.22 -45.61
N PRO A 592 -7.32 41.11 -46.33
CA PRO A 592 -6.50 40.77 -47.49
C PRO A 592 -6.56 41.88 -48.55
N VAL A 593 -5.52 42.00 -49.37
CA VAL A 593 -5.49 42.94 -50.49
C VAL A 593 -6.49 42.55 -51.60
N SER A 594 -6.98 43.55 -52.35
CA SER A 594 -7.87 43.35 -53.49
C SER A 594 -7.17 42.67 -54.67
N ASP A 595 -7.97 42.30 -55.68
CA ASP A 595 -7.46 42.07 -57.03
C ASP A 595 -6.83 43.37 -57.59
N SER A 596 -6.02 43.28 -58.66
CA SER A 596 -5.29 44.43 -59.19
C SER A 596 -6.01 45.09 -60.37
N VAL A 597 -6.04 46.43 -60.41
CA VAL A 597 -6.46 47.22 -61.59
C VAL A 597 -5.24 47.84 -62.26
N ARG A 598 -5.22 47.85 -63.59
CA ARG A 598 -4.14 48.44 -64.41
C ARG A 598 -4.50 49.84 -64.88
N LEU A 599 -3.63 50.79 -64.62
CA LEU A 599 -3.63 52.12 -65.23
C LEU A 599 -2.54 52.18 -66.31
N SER A 600 -2.95 52.42 -67.56
CA SER A 600 -2.07 52.58 -68.74
C SER A 600 -2.18 54.02 -69.27
N VAL A 601 -1.05 54.66 -69.59
CA VAL A 601 -1.02 56.07 -70.03
C VAL A 601 -0.64 56.19 -71.51
N THR A 602 -1.41 56.96 -72.28
CA THR A 602 -1.20 57.17 -73.71
C THR A 602 -1.08 58.65 -74.11
N VAL A 603 -0.43 58.90 -75.25
CA VAL A 603 -0.20 60.24 -75.81
C VAL A 603 -0.58 60.23 -77.29
N SER A 604 -1.54 61.07 -77.66
CA SER A 604 -1.97 61.27 -79.05
C SER A 604 -1.38 62.56 -79.59
N LEU A 605 -0.42 62.47 -80.53
CA LEU A 605 0.17 63.64 -81.17
C LEU A 605 -0.68 64.12 -82.37
N PRO A 606 -0.94 65.43 -82.52
CA PRO A 606 -1.72 65.96 -83.63
C PRO A 606 -0.96 65.82 -84.97
N LYS A 607 -1.71 65.74 -86.07
CA LYS A 607 -1.17 65.76 -87.43
C LYS A 607 -0.45 67.11 -87.70
N PRO A 608 0.79 67.11 -88.20
CA PRO A 608 1.49 68.34 -88.57
C PRO A 608 0.95 68.95 -89.87
N SER A 609 0.99 70.28 -89.96
CA SER A 609 0.80 71.05 -91.19
C SER A 609 2.12 71.22 -91.94
N ILE A 610 2.05 71.40 -93.26
CA ILE A 610 3.19 71.55 -94.16
C ILE A 610 2.95 72.73 -95.13
N SER A 611 4.01 73.44 -95.50
CA SER A 611 4.00 74.47 -96.55
C SER A 611 5.32 74.50 -97.32
N MET A 612 5.32 75.05 -98.53
CA MET A 612 6.51 75.18 -99.39
C MET A 612 6.63 76.63 -99.88
N ASN A 613 7.85 77.12 -100.07
CA ASN A 613 8.15 78.44 -100.64
C ASN A 613 9.44 78.37 -101.48
N PRO A 614 9.43 78.77 -102.78
CA PRO A 614 8.27 79.25 -103.55
C PRO A 614 7.19 78.18 -103.78
N VAL A 615 5.98 78.61 -104.18
CA VAL A 615 4.85 77.71 -104.50
C VAL A 615 4.68 77.65 -106.02
N GLY A 616 4.84 76.46 -106.61
CA GLY A 616 4.63 76.23 -108.04
C GLY A 616 5.65 75.27 -108.65
N GLU A 617 5.86 75.39 -109.95
CA GLU A 617 7.04 74.82 -110.62
C GLU A 617 8.29 75.62 -110.28
N VAL A 618 9.42 74.93 -110.19
CA VAL A 618 10.71 75.49 -109.77
C VAL A 618 11.76 75.18 -110.83
N THR A 619 12.60 76.15 -111.19
CA THR A 619 13.66 75.91 -112.18
C THR A 619 14.84 75.16 -111.57
N TRP A 620 15.48 74.28 -112.33
CA TRP A 620 16.68 73.57 -111.89
C TRP A 620 17.78 74.53 -111.38
N GLY A 621 18.37 74.22 -110.22
CA GLY A 621 19.36 75.06 -109.54
C GLY A 621 18.79 76.17 -108.65
N GLN A 622 17.46 76.26 -108.46
CA GLN A 622 16.82 77.23 -107.57
C GLN A 622 16.65 76.69 -106.14
N ASP A 623 16.73 77.55 -105.13
CA ASP A 623 16.52 77.18 -103.72
C ASP A 623 15.04 77.04 -103.35
N VAL A 624 14.70 75.99 -102.59
CA VAL A 624 13.36 75.74 -102.06
C VAL A 624 13.38 75.54 -100.55
N SER A 625 12.38 76.07 -99.86
CA SER A 625 12.16 75.88 -98.43
C SER A 625 10.83 75.18 -98.16
N ILE A 626 10.83 74.16 -97.29
CA ILE A 626 9.61 73.44 -96.86
C ILE A 626 9.50 73.55 -95.33
N THR A 627 8.37 74.04 -94.82
CA THR A 627 8.15 74.23 -93.38
C THR A 627 7.10 73.25 -92.85
N CYS A 628 7.45 72.55 -91.77
CA CYS A 628 6.58 71.69 -90.99
C CYS A 628 6.15 72.42 -89.70
N SER A 629 4.88 72.31 -89.28
CA SER A 629 4.38 72.96 -88.05
C SER A 629 3.32 72.12 -87.31
N ILE A 630 3.16 72.37 -86.01
CA ILE A 630 2.19 71.72 -85.11
C ILE A 630 1.51 72.73 -84.18
N SER A 631 0.48 72.28 -83.46
CA SER A 631 -0.18 73.06 -82.41
C SER A 631 0.77 73.45 -81.26
N ALA A 632 0.61 74.66 -80.73
CA ALA A 632 1.50 75.25 -79.72
C ALA A 632 1.53 74.51 -78.37
N HIS A 633 0.56 73.63 -78.09
CA HIS A 633 0.51 72.86 -76.84
C HIS A 633 1.59 71.77 -76.71
N VAL A 634 2.37 71.49 -77.77
CA VAL A 634 3.42 70.44 -77.77
C VAL A 634 4.78 70.99 -78.22
N LEU A 635 5.26 72.05 -77.56
CA LEU A 635 6.58 72.64 -77.82
C LEU A 635 7.73 71.63 -77.68
N GLY A 636 8.72 71.68 -78.56
CA GLY A 636 9.96 70.90 -78.48
C GLY A 636 9.84 69.45 -78.96
N GLY A 637 10.50 69.11 -80.06
CA GLY A 637 10.58 67.74 -80.61
C GLY A 637 11.34 67.65 -81.94
N THR A 638 11.24 66.51 -82.61
CA THR A 638 11.90 66.24 -83.91
C THR A 638 10.90 66.33 -85.04
N PHE A 639 11.13 67.21 -86.01
CA PHE A 639 10.41 67.22 -87.27
C PHE A 639 11.16 66.36 -88.29
N ILE A 640 10.41 65.65 -89.12
CA ILE A 640 10.90 64.69 -90.11
C ILE A 640 10.25 65.08 -91.45
N LEU A 641 11.02 65.64 -92.37
CA LEU A 641 10.57 65.88 -93.74
C LEU A 641 10.99 64.71 -94.62
N GLN A 642 10.02 64.00 -95.21
CA GLN A 642 10.27 62.84 -96.05
C GLN A 642 9.49 62.91 -97.37
N LYS A 643 10.08 62.36 -98.43
CA LYS A 643 9.47 62.27 -99.76
C LYS A 643 8.65 60.98 -99.84
N THR A 644 7.46 61.00 -100.45
CA THR A 644 6.59 59.80 -100.53
C THR A 644 7.11 58.72 -101.46
N SER A 645 8.11 59.04 -102.30
CA SER A 645 8.78 58.12 -103.21
C SER A 645 10.29 58.41 -103.25
N GLY A 646 11.11 57.37 -103.15
CA GLY A 646 12.56 57.48 -102.97
C GLY A 646 12.98 57.50 -101.50
N SER A 647 14.27 57.76 -101.26
CA SER A 647 14.91 57.66 -99.93
C SER A 647 15.10 59.01 -99.20
N PHE A 648 14.61 60.13 -99.77
CA PHE A 648 14.81 61.45 -99.18
C PHE A 648 14.08 61.56 -97.83
N ARG A 649 14.85 61.76 -96.77
CA ARG A 649 14.39 62.03 -95.40
C ARG A 649 15.38 62.95 -94.70
N LYS A 650 15.00 64.21 -94.44
CA LYS A 650 15.71 65.11 -93.52
C LYS A 650 15.02 65.10 -92.16
N THR A 651 15.80 65.22 -91.09
CA THR A 651 15.28 65.41 -89.73
C THR A 651 15.84 66.69 -89.14
N GLN A 652 15.05 67.38 -88.32
CA GLN A 652 15.43 68.63 -87.67
C GLN A 652 14.72 68.72 -86.32
N THR A 653 15.49 68.76 -85.24
CA THR A 653 14.98 69.10 -83.92
C THR A 653 14.70 70.59 -83.83
N SER A 654 13.59 70.95 -83.20
CA SER A 654 13.22 72.34 -82.92
C SER A 654 12.65 72.46 -81.51
N SER A 655 12.95 73.56 -80.83
CA SER A 655 12.35 73.94 -79.54
C SER A 655 10.98 74.61 -79.71
N THR A 656 10.68 75.13 -80.90
CA THR A 656 9.39 75.76 -81.21
C THR A 656 8.36 74.72 -81.68
N ASN A 657 7.20 75.18 -82.14
CA ASN A 657 6.17 74.35 -82.77
C ASN A 657 6.35 74.22 -84.30
N TYR A 658 7.50 74.56 -84.87
CA TYR A 658 7.78 74.40 -86.31
C TYR A 658 9.26 74.15 -86.62
N ALA A 659 9.54 73.67 -87.83
CA ALA A 659 10.88 73.51 -88.40
C ALA A 659 10.86 73.77 -89.91
N THR A 660 11.91 74.39 -90.45
CA THR A 660 12.03 74.78 -91.85
C THR A 660 13.25 74.13 -92.49
N PHE A 661 12.99 73.30 -93.49
CA PHE A 661 13.96 72.50 -94.21
C PHE A 661 14.31 73.18 -95.54
N SER A 662 15.54 73.69 -95.66
CA SER A 662 16.06 74.18 -96.94
C SER A 662 16.55 73.03 -97.82
N ILE A 663 16.24 73.11 -99.11
CA ILE A 663 16.76 72.28 -100.20
C ILE A 663 17.36 73.26 -101.22
N PRO A 664 18.66 73.59 -101.12
CA PRO A 664 19.31 74.47 -102.08
C PRO A 664 19.55 73.76 -103.42
N GLU A 665 19.71 74.54 -104.49
CA GLU A 665 20.06 74.09 -105.84
C GLU A 665 19.22 72.89 -106.37
N VAL A 666 17.89 73.00 -106.40
CA VAL A 666 17.04 71.81 -106.65
C VAL A 666 17.24 71.16 -108.01
N ASP A 667 17.24 69.82 -108.02
CA ASP A 667 17.36 69.00 -109.22
C ASP A 667 16.15 68.06 -109.42
N PHE A 668 16.17 67.23 -110.47
CA PHE A 668 15.12 66.23 -110.71
C PHE A 668 15.04 65.13 -109.63
N ASN A 669 16.11 64.88 -108.86
CA ASN A 669 16.04 63.98 -107.70
C ASN A 669 15.23 64.61 -106.55
N ASN A 670 15.08 65.94 -106.53
CA ASN A 670 14.19 66.65 -105.62
C ASN A 670 12.73 66.73 -106.10
N GLU A 671 12.38 66.51 -107.37
CA GLU A 671 10.95 66.50 -107.77
C GLU A 671 10.17 65.36 -107.09
N GLY A 672 9.07 65.68 -106.43
CA GLY A 672 8.09 64.73 -105.92
C GLY A 672 7.15 65.31 -104.87
N LEU A 673 6.45 64.42 -104.18
CA LEU A 673 5.57 64.75 -103.06
C LEU A 673 6.30 64.61 -101.72
N TYR A 674 6.15 65.62 -100.85
CA TYR A 674 6.81 65.74 -99.56
C TYR A 674 5.79 65.79 -98.43
N GLN A 675 6.11 65.11 -97.31
CA GLN A 675 5.29 65.02 -96.10
C GLN A 675 6.14 65.24 -94.85
N CYS A 676 5.55 65.88 -93.85
CA CYS A 676 6.09 66.05 -92.51
C CYS A 676 5.59 64.95 -91.56
N GLN A 677 6.45 64.49 -90.67
CA GLN A 677 6.08 63.80 -89.44
C GLN A 677 6.68 64.55 -88.25
N TYR A 678 6.05 64.45 -87.09
CA TYR A 678 6.57 64.96 -85.82
C TYR A 678 6.79 63.79 -84.86
N GLU A 679 7.96 63.75 -84.22
CA GLU A 679 8.35 62.75 -83.23
C GLU A 679 8.70 63.44 -81.91
N LYS A 680 8.22 62.87 -80.80
CA LYS A 680 8.57 63.30 -79.46
C LYS A 680 8.95 62.12 -78.58
N SER A 681 10.17 62.15 -78.06
CA SER A 681 10.69 61.15 -77.12
C SER A 681 10.27 61.44 -75.68
N SER A 682 9.97 60.37 -74.95
CA SER A 682 9.88 60.32 -73.49
C SER A 682 10.92 59.33 -72.96
N SER A 683 11.10 59.24 -71.65
CA SER A 683 12.15 58.44 -70.98
C SER A 683 12.14 56.93 -71.30
N SER A 684 11.06 56.41 -71.87
CA SER A 684 10.91 54.97 -72.20
C SER A 684 10.35 54.66 -73.59
N ARG A 685 9.80 55.64 -74.33
CA ARG A 685 9.15 55.45 -75.64
C ARG A 685 9.23 56.71 -76.51
N ASN A 686 9.34 56.55 -77.82
CA ASN A 686 9.09 57.61 -78.80
C ASN A 686 7.64 57.57 -79.26
N PHE A 687 7.02 58.74 -79.39
CA PHE A 687 5.68 58.93 -79.93
C PHE A 687 5.80 59.66 -81.27
N THR A 688 5.15 59.15 -82.31
CA THR A 688 5.13 59.75 -83.65
C THR A 688 3.72 60.19 -84.02
N SER A 689 3.61 61.35 -84.66
CA SER A 689 2.36 61.84 -85.24
C SER A 689 1.96 61.00 -86.47
N PRO A 690 0.70 61.10 -86.91
CA PRO A 690 0.35 60.86 -88.31
C PRO A 690 1.19 61.73 -89.25
N LEU A 691 1.32 61.32 -90.51
CA LEU A 691 1.95 62.13 -91.56
C LEU A 691 1.06 63.32 -91.93
N SER A 692 1.67 64.43 -92.33
CA SER A 692 0.97 65.59 -92.89
C SER A 692 0.29 65.27 -94.22
N ASP A 693 -0.48 66.22 -94.74
CA ASP A 693 -0.79 66.26 -96.17
C ASP A 693 0.49 66.46 -97.00
N SER A 694 0.39 66.29 -98.32
CA SER A 694 1.56 66.32 -99.21
C SER A 694 1.68 67.65 -99.96
N VAL A 695 2.88 68.26 -99.98
CA VAL A 695 3.22 69.33 -100.94
C VAL A 695 3.96 68.74 -102.13
N ARG A 696 3.73 69.28 -103.35
CA ARG A 696 4.45 68.86 -104.56
C ARG A 696 5.52 69.88 -104.92
N LEU A 697 6.77 69.43 -105.01
CA LEU A 697 7.85 70.11 -105.70
C LEU A 697 8.00 69.50 -107.09
N SER A 698 7.92 70.31 -108.15
CA SER A 698 8.20 69.90 -109.53
C SER A 698 9.28 70.77 -110.14
N VAL A 699 10.22 70.14 -110.86
CA VAL A 699 11.43 70.78 -111.34
C VAL A 699 11.50 70.66 -112.86
N THR A 700 11.83 71.73 -113.58
CA THR A 700 11.77 71.76 -115.05
C THR A 700 13.14 72.02 -115.70
N VAL A 701 13.44 71.27 -116.77
CA VAL A 701 14.66 71.40 -117.62
C VAL A 701 14.33 71.06 -119.07
N SER A 702 15.04 71.67 -120.02
CA SER A 702 14.76 71.61 -121.45
C SER A 702 15.35 70.38 -122.19
N LEU A 703 14.50 69.36 -122.38
CA LEU A 703 14.43 68.42 -123.53
C LEU A 703 15.41 67.21 -123.72
N LEU A 704 14.77 66.07 -124.11
CA LEU A 704 15.24 64.83 -124.79
C LEU A 704 15.49 63.52 -123.95
N LYS A 705 15.52 62.35 -124.64
CA LYS A 705 15.17 60.95 -124.24
C LYS A 705 16.31 59.92 -124.55
N PRO A 706 16.28 58.59 -124.22
CA PRO A 706 15.77 57.78 -123.07
C PRO A 706 16.64 56.50 -122.65
N THR A 707 16.08 55.56 -121.84
CA THR A 707 16.23 54.04 -121.79
C THR A 707 17.27 53.20 -120.94
N ILE A 708 16.73 52.29 -120.07
CA ILE A 708 17.02 50.82 -119.77
C ILE A 708 18.24 50.29 -118.92
N SER A 709 18.00 49.40 -117.90
CA SER A 709 18.63 48.04 -117.62
C SER A 709 18.38 47.43 -116.19
N MET A 710 18.79 46.15 -115.87
CA MET A 710 18.26 45.24 -114.80
C MET A 710 19.24 44.62 -113.72
N ASN A 711 18.66 44.10 -112.60
CA ASN A 711 18.99 42.85 -111.79
C ASN A 711 20.31 42.72 -110.95
N PRO A 712 20.51 41.68 -110.05
CA PRO A 712 19.63 40.73 -109.32
C PRO A 712 19.96 40.56 -107.77
N VAL A 713 19.50 39.50 -107.07
CA VAL A 713 19.66 39.23 -105.59
C VAL A 713 19.96 37.74 -105.23
N VAL A 714 20.58 37.45 -104.06
CA VAL A 714 21.17 36.15 -103.61
C VAL A 714 20.44 35.49 -102.39
N ARG A 715 20.66 34.19 -102.09
CA ARG A 715 20.12 33.42 -100.91
C ARG A 715 21.16 32.53 -100.20
N LEU A 716 20.86 32.01 -99.00
CA LEU A 716 21.72 31.16 -98.14
C LEU A 716 21.16 29.73 -97.87
N PRO A 717 22.01 28.74 -97.48
CA PRO A 717 21.61 27.34 -97.22
C PRO A 717 21.17 27.05 -95.75
N LYS A 718 20.49 25.91 -95.54
CA LYS A 718 19.99 25.40 -94.24
C LYS A 718 21.10 24.71 -93.41
N PRO A 719 21.16 24.88 -92.08
CA PRO A 719 22.12 24.19 -91.20
C PRO A 719 21.62 22.82 -90.70
N SER A 720 22.56 21.99 -90.26
CA SER A 720 22.33 20.72 -89.54
C SER A 720 22.63 20.85 -88.04
N ILE A 721 22.12 19.91 -87.26
CA ILE A 721 22.24 19.86 -85.79
C ILE A 721 22.51 18.42 -85.32
N SER A 722 23.30 18.26 -84.26
CA SER A 722 23.55 16.99 -83.58
C SER A 722 23.73 17.20 -82.06
N MET A 723 23.67 16.11 -81.30
CA MET A 723 23.81 16.11 -79.84
C MET A 723 24.80 15.03 -79.41
N ASN A 724 25.55 15.27 -78.33
CA ASN A 724 26.49 14.31 -77.76
C ASN A 724 26.42 14.38 -76.22
N PRO A 725 26.16 13.26 -75.51
CA PRO A 725 25.89 11.90 -76.04
C PRO A 725 24.58 11.80 -76.84
N VAL A 726 24.48 10.81 -77.74
CA VAL A 726 23.27 10.51 -78.52
C VAL A 726 22.44 9.46 -77.78
N GLY A 727 21.26 9.83 -77.28
CA GLY A 727 20.32 8.90 -76.65
C GLY A 727 19.62 9.49 -75.44
N GLU A 728 19.22 8.63 -74.50
CA GLU A 728 18.79 9.06 -73.17
C GLU A 728 19.99 9.61 -72.38
N VAL A 729 19.73 10.64 -71.58
CA VAL A 729 20.78 11.29 -70.77
C VAL A 729 20.38 11.29 -69.29
N THR A 730 21.35 11.03 -68.43
CA THR A 730 21.13 10.98 -66.98
C THR A 730 21.15 12.36 -66.32
N TRP A 731 20.38 12.52 -65.25
CA TRP A 731 20.33 13.78 -64.50
C TRP A 731 21.69 14.15 -63.91
N GLY A 732 22.09 15.43 -64.08
CA GLY A 732 23.42 15.91 -63.68
C GLY A 732 24.57 15.54 -64.63
N GLN A 733 24.28 14.97 -65.81
CA GLN A 733 25.26 14.75 -66.86
C GLN A 733 25.46 16.03 -67.71
N ASP A 734 26.67 16.23 -68.23
CA ASP A 734 26.96 17.36 -69.13
C ASP A 734 26.65 16.99 -70.59
N VAL A 735 25.98 17.88 -71.33
CA VAL A 735 25.54 17.66 -72.72
C VAL A 735 26.10 18.73 -73.64
N SER A 736 26.43 18.33 -74.87
CA SER A 736 26.86 19.23 -75.94
C SER A 736 25.94 19.12 -77.16
N ILE A 737 25.56 20.27 -77.73
CA ILE A 737 24.75 20.36 -78.94
C ILE A 737 25.57 21.09 -80.00
N THR A 738 25.77 20.46 -81.16
CA THR A 738 26.57 21.01 -82.26
C THR A 738 25.67 21.41 -83.42
N CYS A 739 25.87 22.60 -83.97
CA CYS A 739 25.23 23.07 -85.20
C CYS A 739 26.28 23.37 -86.27
N SER A 740 26.00 23.07 -87.54
CA SER A 740 26.98 23.20 -88.63
C SER A 740 26.36 23.50 -89.99
N ILE A 741 27.18 24.04 -90.91
CA ILE A 741 26.83 24.26 -92.32
C ILE A 741 27.85 23.60 -93.26
N SER A 742 27.37 23.06 -94.38
CA SER A 742 28.19 22.32 -95.35
C SER A 742 29.06 23.21 -96.26
N THR A 743 28.80 24.51 -96.31
CA THR A 743 29.52 25.49 -97.14
C THR A 743 30.36 26.44 -96.28
N GLN A 744 31.60 26.73 -96.69
CA GLN A 744 32.42 27.74 -96.02
C GLN A 744 31.83 29.14 -96.19
N VAL A 745 31.40 29.75 -95.08
CA VAL A 745 30.91 31.14 -95.03
C VAL A 745 31.66 31.90 -93.96
N LEU A 746 32.42 32.91 -94.36
CA LEU A 746 33.22 33.72 -93.44
C LEU A 746 32.31 34.57 -92.52
N GLY A 747 32.39 34.31 -91.21
CA GLY A 747 31.66 35.05 -90.17
C GLY A 747 30.16 34.75 -90.09
N GLY A 748 29.49 35.32 -89.08
CA GLY A 748 28.09 35.08 -88.75
C GLY A 748 27.91 34.33 -87.42
N THR A 749 26.67 34.17 -86.98
CA THR A 749 26.32 33.58 -85.68
C THR A 749 25.31 32.46 -85.82
N PHE A 750 25.57 31.34 -85.14
CA PHE A 750 24.58 30.30 -84.90
C PHE A 750 23.71 30.66 -83.70
N ILE A 751 22.43 30.30 -83.79
CA ILE A 751 21.43 30.52 -82.75
C ILE A 751 20.77 29.18 -82.46
N LEU A 752 20.96 28.65 -81.26
CA LEU A 752 20.30 27.45 -80.77
C LEU A 752 19.09 27.85 -79.92
N GLN A 753 17.92 27.28 -80.20
CA GLN A 753 16.68 27.56 -79.48
C GLN A 753 15.85 26.30 -79.23
N LYS A 754 15.10 26.29 -78.12
CA LYS A 754 14.16 25.24 -77.76
C LYS A 754 12.78 25.58 -78.35
N THR A 755 12.03 24.60 -78.86
CA THR A 755 10.72 24.87 -79.50
C THR A 755 9.61 25.23 -78.52
N SER A 756 9.85 25.05 -77.22
CA SER A 756 8.94 25.44 -76.13
C SER A 756 9.73 26.00 -74.94
N GLY A 757 9.24 27.10 -74.36
CA GLY A 757 9.97 27.88 -73.35
C GLY A 757 10.90 28.94 -73.97
N SER A 758 11.65 29.64 -73.12
CA SER A 758 12.48 30.80 -73.49
C SER A 758 13.96 30.49 -73.77
N PHE A 759 14.35 29.21 -73.81
CA PHE A 759 15.76 28.83 -73.97
C PHE A 759 16.26 29.20 -75.38
N ARG A 760 17.20 30.14 -75.44
CA ARG A 760 17.94 30.57 -76.63
C ARG A 760 19.39 30.85 -76.24
N LYS A 761 20.36 30.27 -76.95
CA LYS A 761 21.80 30.59 -76.87
C LYS A 761 22.31 31.00 -78.25
N THR A 762 23.27 31.92 -78.28
CA THR A 762 23.95 32.36 -79.51
C THR A 762 25.45 32.12 -79.40
N GLN A 763 26.11 31.81 -80.53
CA GLN A 763 27.55 31.57 -80.59
C GLN A 763 28.08 31.97 -81.97
N ALA A 764 29.28 32.56 -82.02
CA ALA A 764 29.93 32.89 -83.28
C ALA A 764 30.34 31.62 -84.05
N LEU A 765 30.27 31.66 -85.38
CA LEU A 765 30.70 30.57 -86.24
C LEU A 765 32.21 30.32 -86.07
N SER A 766 32.57 29.09 -85.72
CA SER A 766 33.94 28.60 -85.59
C SER A 766 34.11 27.36 -86.46
N ASN A 767 34.96 27.44 -87.49
CA ASN A 767 35.22 26.36 -88.45
C ASN A 767 33.92 25.67 -88.96
N ASN A 768 33.05 26.46 -89.62
CA ASN A 768 31.72 26.08 -90.11
C ASN A 768 30.70 25.55 -89.07
N SER A 769 30.99 25.63 -87.78
CA SER A 769 30.15 25.05 -86.72
C SER A 769 30.08 25.90 -85.45
N ALA A 770 29.28 25.46 -84.49
CA ALA A 770 29.15 26.01 -83.14
C ALA A 770 28.78 24.87 -82.17
N ILE A 771 29.37 24.85 -80.97
CA ILE A 771 29.16 23.82 -79.94
C ILE A 771 28.65 24.47 -78.66
N PHE A 772 27.39 24.20 -78.36
CA PHE A 772 26.65 24.72 -77.22
C PHE A 772 26.66 23.72 -76.07
N SER A 773 27.47 23.97 -75.04
CA SER A 773 27.48 23.16 -73.82
C SER A 773 26.30 23.51 -72.90
N ILE A 774 25.73 22.49 -72.28
CA ILE A 774 24.74 22.54 -71.21
C ILE A 774 25.24 21.62 -70.09
N PRO A 775 25.99 22.15 -69.11
CA PRO A 775 26.45 21.36 -67.97
C PRO A 775 25.30 21.09 -66.99
N GLN A 776 25.38 19.97 -66.27
CA GLN A 776 24.49 19.59 -65.17
C GLN A 776 22.99 19.61 -65.54
N VAL A 777 22.60 18.81 -66.54
CA VAL A 777 21.23 18.86 -67.10
C VAL A 777 20.15 18.46 -66.10
N ASP A 778 19.05 19.22 -66.12
CA ASP A 778 17.85 19.02 -65.31
C ASP A 778 16.56 18.92 -66.15
N PHE A 779 15.42 18.65 -65.51
CA PHE A 779 14.13 18.49 -66.18
C PHE A 779 13.66 19.73 -66.97
N ASN A 780 14.19 20.94 -66.70
CA ASN A 780 13.88 22.13 -67.49
C ASN A 780 14.57 22.11 -68.86
N ASN A 781 15.63 21.32 -69.03
CA ASN A 781 16.29 21.13 -70.31
C ASN A 781 15.49 20.21 -71.26
N GLU A 782 14.72 19.23 -70.76
CA GLU A 782 13.98 18.26 -71.59
C GLU A 782 13.08 18.93 -72.67
N GLY A 783 13.20 18.50 -73.93
CA GLY A 783 12.40 19.03 -75.04
C GLY A 783 13.05 18.91 -76.43
N LEU A 784 12.51 19.67 -77.40
CA LEU A 784 13.00 19.72 -78.79
C LEU A 784 13.84 20.98 -79.03
N TYR A 785 14.97 20.81 -79.73
CA TYR A 785 15.96 21.85 -80.01
C TYR A 785 16.19 22.00 -81.52
N GLN A 786 16.26 23.26 -81.99
CA GLN A 786 16.57 23.63 -83.38
C GLN A 786 17.61 24.76 -83.40
N CYS A 787 18.32 24.92 -84.50
CA CYS A 787 19.17 26.08 -84.71
C CYS A 787 19.06 26.68 -86.11
N HIS A 788 19.36 27.97 -86.21
CA HIS A 788 19.53 28.69 -87.47
C HIS A 788 20.82 29.51 -87.45
N TYR A 789 21.15 30.12 -88.59
CA TYR A 789 22.36 30.90 -88.80
C TYR A 789 22.00 32.26 -89.41
N GLU A 790 22.58 33.33 -88.87
CA GLU A 790 22.37 34.70 -89.29
C GLU A 790 23.70 35.35 -89.68
N LYS A 791 23.70 36.10 -90.78
CA LYS A 791 24.84 36.91 -91.24
C LYS A 791 24.38 38.25 -91.79
N SER A 792 24.99 39.32 -91.30
CA SER A 792 24.90 40.65 -91.90
C SER A 792 26.07 40.90 -92.86
N HIS A 793 25.82 41.59 -93.97
CA HIS A 793 26.85 42.12 -94.86
C HIS A 793 26.31 43.38 -95.55
N SER A 794 27.13 44.44 -95.63
CA SER A 794 26.77 45.72 -96.27
C SER A 794 25.34 46.20 -95.94
N SER A 795 24.99 46.25 -94.65
CA SER A 795 23.68 46.64 -94.12
C SER A 795 22.48 45.76 -94.49
N GLN A 796 22.65 44.66 -95.23
CA GLN A 796 21.60 43.64 -95.43
C GLN A 796 21.78 42.47 -94.45
N TYR A 797 20.65 41.96 -93.95
CA TYR A 797 20.58 40.79 -93.06
C TYR A 797 20.09 39.57 -93.85
N TYR A 798 20.89 38.51 -93.85
CA TYR A 798 20.54 37.22 -94.44
C TYR A 798 20.41 36.18 -93.32
N SER A 799 19.23 35.56 -93.21
CA SER A 799 18.94 34.49 -92.26
C SER A 799 18.69 33.19 -93.00
N ALA A 800 19.29 32.10 -92.51
CA ALA A 800 19.09 30.76 -93.02
C ALA A 800 17.80 30.12 -92.45
N PRO A 801 17.16 29.18 -93.17
CA PRO A 801 16.07 28.38 -92.61
C PRO A 801 16.50 27.61 -91.35
N LEU A 802 15.55 27.34 -90.44
CA LEU A 802 15.78 26.54 -89.24
C LEU A 802 16.18 25.08 -89.57
N SER A 803 17.04 24.50 -88.73
CA SER A 803 17.37 23.07 -88.75
C SER A 803 16.15 22.20 -88.42
N ASP A 804 16.22 20.93 -88.77
CA ASP A 804 15.28 19.93 -88.24
C ASP A 804 15.51 19.72 -86.73
N PRO A 805 14.48 19.38 -85.93
CA PRO A 805 14.58 19.36 -84.48
C PRO A 805 15.19 18.06 -83.91
N VAL A 806 16.07 18.19 -82.92
CA VAL A 806 16.58 17.06 -82.11
C VAL A 806 15.86 17.02 -80.77
N ARG A 807 15.46 15.82 -80.31
CA ARG A 807 14.85 15.62 -78.98
C ARG A 807 15.93 15.32 -77.94
N PHE A 808 15.84 16.03 -76.83
CA PHE A 808 16.53 15.73 -75.59
C PHE A 808 15.52 15.17 -74.57
N SER A 809 15.81 14.00 -73.99
CA SER A 809 14.98 13.39 -72.94
C SER A 809 15.84 12.81 -71.82
N LEU A 810 15.28 12.85 -70.61
CA LEU A 810 16.01 12.66 -69.36
C LEU A 810 15.53 11.42 -68.62
N THR A 811 16.47 10.54 -68.22
CA THR A 811 16.15 9.37 -67.40
C THR A 811 16.83 9.41 -66.03
N VAL A 812 16.10 8.93 -65.02
CA VAL A 812 16.53 8.92 -63.61
C VAL A 812 16.31 7.53 -63.03
N SER A 813 17.41 6.81 -62.84
CA SER A 813 17.45 5.53 -62.14
C SER A 813 17.48 5.74 -60.63
N PHE A 814 16.35 5.49 -59.97
CA PHE A 814 16.30 5.49 -58.50
C PHE A 814 16.92 4.20 -57.94
N PRO A 815 17.84 4.27 -56.96
CA PRO A 815 18.28 3.08 -56.24
C PRO A 815 17.13 2.51 -55.42
N LYS A 816 17.14 1.18 -55.19
CA LYS A 816 16.17 0.53 -54.30
C LYS A 816 16.14 1.23 -52.93
N PRO A 817 14.96 1.48 -52.33
CA PRO A 817 14.89 1.92 -50.95
C PRO A 817 15.38 0.80 -50.02
N SER A 818 16.08 1.20 -48.97
CA SER A 818 16.47 0.36 -47.84
C SER A 818 15.36 0.34 -46.78
N ILE A 819 15.24 -0.79 -46.08
CA ILE A 819 14.29 -1.03 -44.99
C ILE A 819 15.06 -1.56 -43.78
N SER A 820 14.72 -1.08 -42.59
CA SER A 820 15.36 -1.51 -41.33
C SER A 820 14.36 -1.50 -40.17
N LEU A 821 14.49 -2.45 -39.25
CA LEU A 821 13.78 -2.43 -37.96
C LEU A 821 14.62 -1.67 -36.93
N ASN A 822 13.97 -0.85 -36.13
CA ASN A 822 14.62 -0.11 -35.05
C ASN A 822 14.74 -0.92 -33.74
N SER A 823 14.42 -2.22 -33.80
CA SER A 823 14.45 -3.18 -32.69
C SER A 823 15.30 -4.39 -33.09
N VAL A 824 16.45 -4.57 -32.42
CA VAL A 824 17.36 -5.69 -32.67
C VAL A 824 16.98 -6.85 -31.73
N GLY A 825 16.14 -7.76 -32.23
CA GLY A 825 15.64 -8.93 -31.49
C GLY A 825 14.26 -9.38 -31.97
N GLU A 826 13.79 -10.52 -31.48
CA GLU A 826 12.41 -10.96 -31.71
C GLU A 826 11.42 -10.01 -31.03
N VAL A 827 10.30 -9.71 -31.71
CA VAL A 827 9.31 -8.74 -31.22
C VAL A 827 8.26 -9.47 -30.39
N ILE A 828 8.03 -9.01 -29.17
CA ILE A 828 6.98 -9.58 -28.31
C ILE A 828 5.62 -9.16 -28.87
N ARG A 829 4.65 -10.09 -28.90
CA ARG A 829 3.25 -9.78 -29.24
C ARG A 829 2.73 -8.63 -28.35
N VAL A 830 1.80 -7.83 -28.86
CA VAL A 830 1.33 -6.57 -28.23
C VAL A 830 2.35 -5.40 -28.25
N GLN A 831 3.58 -5.58 -28.74
CA GLN A 831 4.55 -4.47 -28.87
C GLN A 831 4.36 -3.66 -30.17
N ASP A 832 4.54 -2.34 -30.04
CA ASP A 832 4.48 -1.35 -31.13
C ASP A 832 5.82 -1.27 -31.90
N THR A 833 5.81 -1.60 -33.19
CA THR A 833 7.04 -1.73 -34.01
C THR A 833 7.25 -0.53 -34.93
N LYS A 834 8.47 0.02 -34.92
CA LYS A 834 8.92 1.11 -35.81
C LYS A 834 9.83 0.54 -36.90
N ILE A 835 9.38 0.64 -38.14
CA ILE A 835 10.17 0.33 -39.34
C ILE A 835 10.63 1.65 -39.96
N LEU A 836 11.91 1.76 -40.27
CA LEU A 836 12.50 2.87 -40.99
C LEU A 836 12.70 2.48 -42.46
N CYS A 837 12.08 3.24 -43.36
CA CYS A 837 12.37 3.19 -44.79
C CYS A 837 13.24 4.39 -45.17
N SER A 838 14.25 4.18 -46.00
CA SER A 838 15.20 5.22 -46.44
C SER A 838 15.67 4.98 -47.87
N ILE A 839 15.79 6.03 -48.68
CA ILE A 839 16.34 5.95 -50.05
C ILE A 839 17.69 6.65 -50.13
N SER A 840 18.69 5.98 -50.72
CA SER A 840 20.08 6.42 -50.75
C SER A 840 20.33 7.47 -51.85
N THR A 841 19.68 8.63 -51.76
CA THR A 841 19.86 9.74 -52.71
C THR A 841 19.73 11.11 -52.04
N GLN A 842 20.18 12.15 -52.75
CA GLN A 842 19.89 13.56 -52.43
C GLN A 842 18.41 13.96 -52.73
N VAL A 843 17.55 13.03 -53.15
CA VAL A 843 16.16 13.32 -53.55
C VAL A 843 15.25 13.40 -52.33
N VAL A 844 15.21 14.58 -51.71
CA VAL A 844 14.22 14.94 -50.68
C VAL A 844 12.80 15.04 -51.25
N GLY A 845 11.80 14.73 -50.43
CA GLY A 845 10.37 14.76 -50.76
C GLY A 845 9.89 13.54 -51.56
N GLY A 846 8.96 12.74 -51.01
CA GLY A 846 8.32 11.62 -51.69
C GLY A 846 7.26 10.91 -50.83
N THR A 847 6.63 9.87 -51.39
CA THR A 847 5.67 9.01 -50.67
C THR A 847 6.30 7.66 -50.37
N PHE A 848 6.33 7.27 -49.09
CA PHE A 848 6.77 5.95 -48.64
C PHE A 848 5.54 5.09 -48.33
N VAL A 849 5.54 3.85 -48.83
CA VAL A 849 4.45 2.87 -48.66
C VAL A 849 5.05 1.60 -48.07
N LEU A 850 4.74 1.31 -46.81
CA LEU A 850 5.09 0.05 -46.15
C LEU A 850 3.96 -0.97 -46.40
N GLN A 851 4.30 -2.15 -46.89
CA GLN A 851 3.33 -3.19 -47.24
C GLN A 851 3.82 -4.59 -46.82
N ASN A 852 2.90 -5.41 -46.28
CA ASN A 852 3.13 -6.85 -46.07
C ASN A 852 2.97 -7.59 -47.42
N THR A 853 3.82 -8.58 -47.71
CA THR A 853 3.80 -9.34 -48.97
C THR A 853 2.48 -10.07 -49.24
N LEU A 854 1.68 -10.35 -48.21
CA LEU A 854 0.34 -10.94 -48.33
C LEU A 854 -0.78 -9.89 -48.53
N GLY A 855 -0.45 -8.60 -48.56
CA GLY A 855 -1.40 -7.50 -48.77
C GLY A 855 -2.27 -7.14 -47.55
N SER A 856 -2.26 -7.93 -46.47
CA SER A 856 -3.09 -7.71 -45.27
C SER A 856 -2.85 -6.37 -44.56
N PHE A 857 -1.65 -5.80 -44.72
CA PHE A 857 -1.25 -4.51 -44.14
C PHE A 857 -0.60 -3.62 -45.20
N ARG A 858 -1.11 -2.39 -45.35
CA ARG A 858 -0.51 -1.31 -46.15
C ARG A 858 -0.60 0.00 -45.38
N LYS A 859 0.50 0.74 -45.29
CA LYS A 859 0.57 2.03 -44.59
C LYS A 859 1.37 3.05 -45.39
N ILE A 860 0.80 4.23 -45.59
CA ILE A 860 1.33 5.28 -46.47
C ILE A 860 1.78 6.47 -45.62
N LYS A 861 2.96 7.02 -45.92
CA LYS A 861 3.48 8.24 -45.29
C LYS A 861 4.23 9.09 -46.31
N LYS A 862 3.70 10.28 -46.59
CA LYS A 862 4.46 11.33 -47.30
C LYS A 862 5.54 11.86 -46.36
N SER A 863 6.74 12.08 -46.88
CA SER A 863 7.87 12.65 -46.13
C SER A 863 8.59 13.71 -46.97
N SER A 864 9.03 14.79 -46.33
CA SER A 864 9.91 15.79 -46.94
C SER A 864 11.38 15.35 -46.93
N THR A 865 11.77 14.41 -46.07
CA THR A 865 13.13 13.86 -46.00
C THR A 865 13.31 12.63 -46.89
N SER A 866 14.55 12.19 -47.10
CA SER A 866 14.93 10.96 -47.82
C SER A 866 14.59 9.66 -47.06
N SER A 867 13.82 9.75 -45.97
CA SER A 867 13.41 8.62 -45.15
C SER A 867 12.04 8.86 -44.49
N ALA A 868 11.40 7.78 -44.05
CA ALA A 868 10.18 7.81 -43.28
C ALA A 868 10.15 6.64 -42.27
N THR A 869 9.95 6.94 -40.99
CA THR A 869 9.55 5.92 -40.02
C THR A 869 8.06 5.66 -40.14
N LEU A 870 7.67 4.41 -40.40
CA LEU A 870 6.29 3.93 -40.38
C LEU A 870 6.10 3.01 -39.16
N HIS A 871 4.90 3.03 -38.60
CA HIS A 871 4.62 2.47 -37.27
C HIS A 871 3.51 1.41 -37.37
N ILE A 872 3.81 0.18 -36.95
CA ILE A 872 2.87 -0.94 -36.86
C ILE A 872 2.37 -0.96 -35.40
N PRO A 873 1.11 -0.57 -35.13
CA PRO A 873 0.55 -0.67 -33.79
C PRO A 873 0.25 -2.14 -33.47
N GLN A 874 0.78 -2.62 -32.34
CA GLN A 874 0.66 -3.98 -31.78
C GLN A 874 0.77 -5.14 -32.78
N VAL A 875 1.89 -5.89 -32.72
CA VAL A 875 2.06 -7.10 -33.55
C VAL A 875 1.05 -8.20 -33.15
N THR A 876 0.26 -8.66 -34.13
CA THR A 876 -0.75 -9.74 -34.05
C THR A 876 -0.48 -10.80 -35.14
N PHE A 877 -1.20 -11.93 -35.12
CA PHE A 877 -1.09 -12.94 -36.18
C PHE A 877 -1.39 -12.38 -37.58
N ASP A 878 -2.36 -11.48 -37.71
CA ASP A 878 -2.83 -10.94 -39.01
C ASP A 878 -1.83 -9.97 -39.67
N ASN A 879 -0.88 -9.46 -38.88
CA ASN A 879 0.20 -8.58 -39.32
C ASN A 879 1.61 -9.20 -39.16
N GLU A 880 1.70 -10.51 -38.91
CA GLU A 880 2.96 -11.26 -38.96
C GLU A 880 3.40 -11.48 -40.44
N GLY A 881 4.69 -11.72 -40.69
CA GLY A 881 5.21 -12.03 -42.04
C GLY A 881 6.20 -11.01 -42.62
N SER A 882 6.37 -11.03 -43.95
CA SER A 882 7.40 -10.26 -44.64
C SER A 882 6.90 -8.88 -45.08
N TYR A 883 7.69 -7.85 -44.78
CA TYR A 883 7.40 -6.45 -45.10
C TYR A 883 8.38 -5.90 -46.13
N GLN A 884 7.86 -5.12 -47.07
CA GLN A 884 8.62 -4.35 -48.06
C GLN A 884 8.24 -2.88 -47.96
N CYS A 885 9.16 -2.00 -48.33
CA CYS A 885 8.90 -0.58 -48.46
C CYS A 885 9.06 -0.11 -49.90
N GLN A 886 8.05 0.58 -50.38
CA GLN A 886 7.94 1.14 -51.73
C GLN A 886 8.08 2.67 -51.64
N TYR A 887 8.83 3.25 -52.58
CA TYR A 887 8.99 4.70 -52.71
C TYR A 887 8.38 5.16 -54.04
N GLU A 888 7.54 6.19 -53.97
CA GLU A 888 6.79 6.77 -55.08
C GLU A 888 7.05 8.29 -55.14
N LYS A 889 7.44 8.79 -56.32
CA LYS A 889 7.54 10.22 -56.61
C LYS A 889 7.02 10.52 -58.02
N SER A 890 6.07 11.45 -58.12
CA SER A 890 5.45 11.85 -59.39
C SER A 890 6.33 12.84 -60.16
N SER A 891 6.67 12.51 -61.41
CA SER A 891 7.15 13.47 -62.41
C SER A 891 5.99 14.30 -62.99
N SER A 892 6.31 15.36 -63.72
CA SER A 892 5.34 16.14 -64.50
C SER A 892 4.84 15.43 -65.78
N SER A 893 5.34 14.22 -66.08
CA SER A 893 5.06 13.45 -67.30
C SER A 893 4.20 12.20 -67.06
N GLN A 894 3.40 12.19 -65.98
CA GLN A 894 2.48 11.10 -65.59
C GLN A 894 3.11 9.70 -65.36
N SER A 895 4.44 9.59 -65.40
CA SER A 895 5.18 8.36 -65.09
C SER A 895 5.46 8.21 -63.58
N TYR A 896 4.81 7.23 -62.95
CA TYR A 896 5.06 6.89 -61.54
C TYR A 896 6.28 5.97 -61.41
N ASN A 897 7.48 6.55 -61.36
CA ASN A 897 8.68 5.80 -61.05
C ASN A 897 8.60 5.24 -59.62
N THR A 898 8.43 3.91 -59.55
CA THR A 898 8.13 3.17 -58.33
C THR A 898 9.24 2.16 -58.08
N VAL A 899 9.89 2.22 -56.92
CA VAL A 899 10.95 1.28 -56.53
C VAL A 899 10.66 0.65 -55.18
N GLN A 900 10.90 -0.66 -55.07
CA GLN A 900 10.62 -1.48 -53.89
C GLN A 900 11.91 -1.96 -53.23
N SER A 901 11.88 -2.09 -51.91
CA SER A 901 12.95 -2.71 -51.13
C SER A 901 12.92 -4.24 -51.23
N ASP A 902 14.04 -4.86 -50.88
CA ASP A 902 14.04 -6.26 -50.46
C ASP A 902 13.22 -6.41 -49.16
N SER A 903 12.78 -7.63 -48.83
CA SER A 903 11.82 -7.85 -47.74
C SER A 903 12.48 -8.17 -46.40
N VAL A 904 11.85 -7.71 -45.30
CA VAL A 904 12.28 -8.01 -43.93
C VAL A 904 11.15 -8.69 -43.18
N ARG A 905 11.45 -9.81 -42.54
CA ARG A 905 10.46 -10.64 -41.84
C ARG A 905 10.25 -10.18 -40.41
N LEU A 906 8.98 -9.98 -40.04
CA LEU A 906 8.51 -9.88 -38.66
C LEU A 906 7.97 -11.25 -38.22
N SER A 907 8.42 -11.71 -37.06
CA SER A 907 7.94 -12.91 -36.37
C SER A 907 7.81 -12.62 -34.88
N GLY A 908 6.72 -13.09 -34.26
CA GLY A 908 6.31 -12.67 -32.92
C GLY A 908 6.26 -13.82 -31.91
N THR A 909 7.19 -13.85 -30.96
CA THR A 909 7.22 -14.87 -29.91
C THR A 909 6.12 -14.68 -28.87
N ALA A 910 5.60 -15.80 -28.35
CA ALA A 910 4.70 -15.81 -27.21
C ALA A 910 5.51 -16.10 -25.93
N HIS A 911 5.46 -15.18 -24.97
CA HIS A 911 5.97 -15.42 -23.62
C HIS A 911 4.89 -16.08 -22.77
N SER A 912 5.20 -17.25 -22.20
CA SER A 912 4.38 -17.87 -21.16
C SER A 912 4.59 -17.15 -19.82
N LYS A 913 3.47 -16.83 -19.16
CA LYS A 913 3.35 -16.42 -17.76
C LYS A 913 2.08 -17.02 -17.18
#